data_AF-A0A3B0WQ19-F1
#
_entry.id   AF-A0A3B0WQ19-F1
#
_cell.length_a   1.000
_cell.length_b   1.000
_cell.length_c   1.000
_cell.angle_alpha   90.00
_cell.angle_beta   90.00
_cell.angle_gamma   90.00
#
_symmetry.space_group_name_H-M   'P 1'
#
loop_
_entity.id
_entity.type
_entity.pdbx_description
1 polymer ?
#
loop_
_entity_poly.entity_id
_entity_poly.type
_entity_poly.pdbx_seq_one_letter_code
_entity_poly.pdbx_strand_id
1 'polypeptide(L)'
;MSTVVFPGQGAQHKGMGTELFEEFTGLTVIADQVLGYSIRDLCVEDAENCLNLTQFTQPALYTVNAFHYFHHLKNHPKPNVLAGHSLGEYCALLAAGAFDFKMGLKLVQKRGELMSQAQNGGMLAVIRTTQQQVEQILSQHQLDAIDVANYNSPSQLVLSGEAADVVLAQKAFDSEGVFCIPLKVSGAFHSRLMKQAARAYQEFLSDFEFSSLKIPVIANVTGLPYQDGQIKTMLVQQLCSSVQWTNTVRYLMGMDQADVIEVGPGQVLSKLTEEIKNNAEPLILNVPQATELIIEKPTTKAGSPIALGSKSFLKEYGVKYPYVAGSMCHGISSDQLVIKMAQSGFLAFLGSVGLSLTATENLIKSCQKALQPNQSFGVNVHFSPNTLSHQQQLIDLCLRYQVNCIEVSGFDHISLDLIKYRAKGLSRSADQIIVKHKILLKTSKSESAEMFMQAAPKHMLNKLLADQLITEEQHELAQQVAVADDICVEGDSGWKTEQASTLVKLPEIIRLRNKYSQTYSPMVRIGSSGGLGTPDAIAAVFMLGADFVLTGSINQCTVEANVSEHVKQLLTGLTSEDTCCVPAGDLFESGARAQVVRKGLYFPARAQKLYDLYRLNNGLDDLSHKEKHQIEQHFMHRSIETVLQEIIDTESSQEIQKINENDKYKMAKVFKWYFEHAQKLTLNGQQQNQDNYQIYCGPALGAFNQWVSGTELESLQNRHVDDIALRLLSAAAEFFKSEAQAA
;
A
#
# COMPACT_ATOMS: atom_id res chain seq x y z
N MET A 1 18.49 -24.09 -12.69
CA MET A 1 17.11 -23.82 -13.16
C MET A 1 17.22 -22.98 -14.41
N SER A 2 16.43 -23.26 -15.44
CA SER A 2 16.51 -22.57 -16.74
C SER A 2 15.25 -21.74 -17.00
N THR A 3 15.46 -20.54 -17.54
CA THR A 3 14.39 -19.69 -18.07
C THR A 3 14.46 -19.71 -19.58
N VAL A 4 13.34 -20.00 -20.25
CA VAL A 4 13.25 -19.88 -21.71
C VAL A 4 12.51 -18.60 -22.06
N VAL A 5 13.09 -17.80 -22.96
CA VAL A 5 12.51 -16.54 -23.42
C VAL A 5 12.26 -16.54 -24.92
N PHE A 6 11.13 -15.94 -25.33
CA PHE A 6 10.72 -15.89 -26.73
C PHE A 6 10.81 -14.46 -27.30
N PRO A 7 11.48 -14.27 -28.45
CA PRO A 7 11.59 -12.96 -29.08
C PRO A 7 10.25 -12.51 -29.69
N GLY A 8 10.09 -11.19 -29.74
CA GLY A 8 8.94 -10.52 -30.37
C GLY A 8 9.24 -10.04 -31.80
N GLN A 9 8.38 -9.15 -32.29
CA GLN A 9 8.55 -8.48 -33.58
C GLN A 9 9.87 -7.70 -33.63
N GLY A 10 10.60 -7.84 -34.74
CA GLY A 10 11.98 -7.39 -34.92
C GLY A 10 12.98 -8.54 -35.08
N ALA A 11 12.60 -9.76 -34.69
CA ALA A 11 13.43 -10.96 -34.84
C ALA A 11 13.21 -11.72 -36.17
N GLN A 12 12.15 -11.38 -36.90
CA GLN A 12 11.83 -12.04 -38.16
C GLN A 12 12.88 -11.76 -39.22
N HIS A 13 13.20 -12.79 -40.00
CA HIS A 13 14.04 -12.67 -41.20
C HIS A 13 13.64 -13.75 -42.18
N LYS A 14 13.78 -13.46 -43.47
CA LYS A 14 13.57 -14.45 -44.53
C LYS A 14 14.51 -15.66 -44.31
N GLY A 15 13.96 -16.86 -44.43
CA GLY A 15 14.66 -18.13 -44.19
C GLY A 15 14.51 -18.67 -42.77
N MET A 16 13.86 -17.94 -41.85
CA MET A 16 13.67 -18.42 -40.47
C MET A 16 12.82 -19.69 -40.43
N GLY A 17 13.22 -20.65 -39.60
CA GLY A 17 12.47 -21.89 -39.38
C GLY A 17 12.51 -22.91 -40.53
N THR A 18 13.35 -22.73 -41.55
CA THR A 18 13.43 -23.61 -42.74
C THR A 18 13.42 -25.11 -42.39
N GLU A 19 14.35 -25.55 -41.53
CA GLU A 19 14.46 -26.96 -41.11
C GLU A 19 13.29 -27.40 -40.21
N LEU A 20 12.71 -26.46 -39.45
CA LEU A 20 11.62 -26.74 -38.51
C LEU A 20 10.28 -26.99 -39.21
N PHE A 21 10.03 -26.36 -40.36
CA PHE A 21 8.82 -26.63 -41.14
C PHE A 21 8.78 -28.07 -41.69
N GLU A 22 9.94 -28.65 -41.98
CA GLU A 22 10.06 -30.05 -42.39
C GLU A 22 9.91 -31.01 -41.20
N GLU A 23 10.33 -30.60 -40.02
CA GLU A 23 10.19 -31.38 -38.79
C GLU A 23 8.74 -31.39 -38.25
N PHE A 24 8.02 -30.28 -38.36
CA PHE A 24 6.68 -30.08 -37.78
C PHE A 24 5.57 -29.94 -38.82
N THR A 25 5.65 -30.73 -39.92
CA THR A 25 4.70 -30.69 -41.05
C THR A 25 3.21 -30.70 -40.65
N GLY A 26 2.84 -31.51 -39.65
CA GLY A 26 1.45 -31.57 -39.17
C GLY A 26 0.96 -30.24 -38.57
N LEU A 27 1.82 -29.54 -37.82
CA LEU A 27 1.49 -28.21 -37.28
C LEU A 27 1.57 -27.12 -38.37
N THR A 28 2.45 -27.28 -39.36
CA THR A 28 2.49 -26.40 -40.54
C THR A 28 1.18 -26.43 -41.31
N VAL A 29 0.62 -27.62 -41.56
CA VAL A 29 -0.70 -27.75 -42.21
C VAL A 29 -1.80 -27.08 -41.39
N ILE A 30 -1.78 -27.23 -40.07
CA ILE A 30 -2.74 -26.54 -39.18
C ILE A 30 -2.57 -25.02 -39.28
N ALA A 31 -1.33 -24.54 -39.32
CA ALA A 31 -1.06 -23.11 -39.45
C ALA A 31 -1.60 -22.57 -40.77
N ASP A 32 -1.34 -23.25 -41.90
CA ASP A 32 -1.84 -22.85 -43.21
C ASP A 32 -3.37 -22.80 -43.25
N GLN A 33 -4.04 -23.78 -42.64
CA GLN A 33 -5.50 -23.80 -42.55
C GLN A 33 -6.08 -22.65 -41.71
N VAL A 34 -5.40 -22.25 -40.62
CA VAL A 34 -5.82 -21.13 -39.79
C VAL A 34 -5.57 -19.79 -40.49
N LEU A 35 -4.43 -19.67 -41.17
CA LEU A 35 -3.97 -18.42 -41.76
C LEU A 35 -4.54 -18.15 -43.15
N GLY A 36 -4.91 -19.20 -43.89
CA GLY A 36 -5.40 -19.11 -45.27
C GLY A 36 -4.29 -18.92 -46.31
N TYR A 37 -3.02 -19.03 -45.92
CA TYR A 37 -1.85 -18.95 -46.77
C TYR A 37 -0.73 -19.84 -46.23
N SER A 38 0.27 -20.15 -47.05
CA SER A 38 1.43 -20.97 -46.66
C SER A 38 2.35 -20.20 -45.71
N ILE A 39 2.37 -20.60 -44.43
CA ILE A 39 3.26 -19.98 -43.42
C ILE A 39 4.72 -20.26 -43.71
N ARG A 40 5.01 -21.42 -44.31
CA ARG A 40 6.36 -21.80 -44.74
C ARG A 40 6.84 -20.87 -45.84
N ASP A 41 6.04 -20.66 -46.88
CA ASP A 41 6.44 -19.83 -48.02
C ASP A 41 6.62 -18.37 -47.59
N LEU A 42 5.77 -17.87 -46.68
CA LEU A 42 5.94 -16.55 -46.07
C LEU A 42 7.27 -16.43 -45.31
N CYS A 43 7.65 -17.42 -44.50
CA CYS A 43 8.86 -17.37 -43.68
C CYS A 43 10.15 -17.64 -44.48
N VAL A 44 10.11 -18.57 -45.42
CA VAL A 44 11.31 -19.07 -46.13
C VAL A 44 11.54 -18.29 -47.43
N GLU A 45 10.49 -18.11 -48.23
CA GLU A 45 10.61 -17.52 -49.57
C GLU A 45 10.29 -16.02 -49.57
N ASP A 46 9.29 -15.58 -48.80
CA ASP A 46 8.80 -14.20 -48.70
C ASP A 46 8.70 -13.49 -50.07
N ALA A 47 8.16 -14.19 -51.08
CA ALA A 47 8.18 -13.72 -52.48
C ALA A 47 7.48 -12.36 -52.68
N GLU A 48 6.46 -12.08 -51.86
CA GLU A 48 5.69 -10.84 -51.89
C GLU A 48 6.22 -9.75 -50.93
N ASN A 49 7.32 -10.01 -50.22
CA ASN A 49 7.90 -9.14 -49.17
C ASN A 49 6.88 -8.74 -48.07
N CYS A 50 6.00 -9.67 -47.70
CA CYS A 50 4.94 -9.44 -46.72
C CYS A 50 5.37 -9.77 -45.29
N LEU A 51 6.50 -10.46 -45.07
CA LEU A 51 6.93 -10.90 -43.73
C LEU A 51 7.11 -9.74 -42.73
N ASN A 52 7.40 -8.53 -43.20
CA ASN A 52 7.57 -7.34 -42.36
C ASN A 52 6.29 -6.56 -42.07
N LEU A 53 5.14 -6.99 -42.61
CA LEU A 53 3.85 -6.41 -42.31
C LEU A 53 3.29 -7.05 -41.03
N THR A 54 2.93 -6.25 -40.03
CA THR A 54 2.57 -6.70 -38.67
C THR A 54 1.55 -7.85 -38.64
N GLN A 55 0.54 -7.85 -39.51
CA GLN A 55 -0.48 -8.91 -39.57
C GLN A 55 0.05 -10.27 -40.05
N PHE A 56 1.20 -10.28 -40.73
CA PHE A 56 1.91 -11.47 -41.18
C PHE A 56 3.11 -11.79 -40.27
N THR A 57 3.84 -10.77 -39.81
CA THR A 57 4.98 -10.92 -38.89
C THR A 57 4.59 -11.65 -37.62
N GLN A 58 3.45 -11.30 -37.00
CA GLN A 58 3.09 -11.87 -35.70
C GLN A 58 2.76 -13.37 -35.77
N PRO A 59 1.89 -13.84 -36.68
CA PRO A 59 1.66 -15.27 -36.87
C PRO A 59 2.91 -16.06 -37.26
N ALA A 60 3.77 -15.48 -38.11
CA ALA A 60 5.03 -16.08 -38.53
C ALA A 60 5.98 -16.32 -37.34
N LEU A 61 6.21 -15.29 -36.53
CA LEU A 61 7.06 -15.41 -35.34
C LEU A 61 6.47 -16.32 -34.28
N TYR A 62 5.15 -16.29 -34.05
CA TYR A 62 4.51 -17.23 -33.12
C TYR A 62 4.73 -18.69 -33.56
N THR A 63 4.55 -18.96 -34.85
CA THR A 63 4.73 -20.30 -35.42
C THR A 63 6.17 -20.78 -35.28
N VAL A 64 7.13 -19.96 -35.70
CA VAL A 64 8.55 -20.32 -35.69
C VAL A 64 9.09 -20.44 -34.26
N ASN A 65 8.72 -19.53 -33.34
CA ASN A 65 9.07 -19.63 -31.92
C ASN A 65 8.52 -20.91 -31.27
N ALA A 66 7.25 -21.26 -31.57
CA ALA A 66 6.65 -22.49 -31.07
C ALA A 66 7.41 -23.73 -31.57
N PHE A 67 7.81 -23.76 -32.84
CA PHE A 67 8.58 -24.88 -33.40
C PHE A 67 9.98 -24.97 -32.78
N HIS A 68 10.66 -23.84 -32.60
CA HIS A 68 11.93 -23.81 -31.87
C HIS A 68 11.78 -24.36 -30.46
N TYR A 69 10.70 -24.02 -29.75
CA TYR A 69 10.43 -24.58 -28.42
C TYR A 69 10.19 -26.08 -28.45
N PHE A 70 9.36 -26.57 -29.36
CA PHE A 70 9.08 -28.01 -29.49
C PHE A 70 10.34 -28.80 -29.86
N HIS A 71 11.19 -28.25 -30.72
CA HIS A 71 12.50 -28.82 -31.03
C HIS A 71 13.42 -28.81 -29.80
N HIS A 72 13.51 -27.68 -29.09
CA HIS A 72 14.30 -27.53 -27.87
C HIS A 72 13.94 -28.58 -26.81
N LEU A 73 12.64 -28.85 -26.59
CA LEU A 73 12.17 -29.86 -25.65
C LEU A 73 12.58 -31.30 -25.99
N LYS A 74 13.03 -31.59 -27.21
CA LYS A 74 13.56 -32.93 -27.56
C LYS A 74 14.92 -33.20 -26.91
N ASN A 75 15.70 -32.14 -26.69
CA ASN A 75 17.09 -32.23 -26.26
C ASN A 75 17.34 -31.63 -24.87
N HIS A 76 16.34 -30.95 -24.30
CA HIS A 76 16.45 -30.21 -23.04
C HIS A 76 15.25 -30.49 -22.12
N PRO A 77 15.46 -30.43 -20.78
CA PRO A 77 14.36 -30.51 -19.83
C PRO A 77 13.43 -29.29 -19.97
N LYS A 78 12.20 -29.43 -19.47
CA LYS A 78 11.25 -28.31 -19.40
C LYS A 78 11.84 -27.16 -18.55
N PRO A 79 11.65 -25.90 -18.97
CA PRO A 79 12.14 -24.75 -18.22
C PRO A 79 11.37 -24.55 -16.91
N ASN A 80 12.00 -23.83 -15.98
CA ASN A 80 11.41 -23.47 -14.69
C ASN A 80 10.56 -22.21 -14.77
N VAL A 81 10.90 -21.29 -15.68
CA VAL A 81 10.19 -20.03 -15.91
C VAL A 81 10.15 -19.76 -17.41
N LEU A 82 9.08 -19.13 -17.87
CA LEU A 82 8.89 -18.70 -19.26
C LEU A 82 8.67 -17.19 -19.30
N ALA A 83 9.20 -16.52 -20.31
CA ALA A 83 8.84 -15.14 -20.60
C ALA A 83 8.88 -14.91 -22.11
N GLY A 84 8.28 -13.82 -22.57
CA GLY A 84 8.42 -13.47 -23.99
C GLY A 84 8.15 -12.00 -24.23
N HIS A 85 8.95 -11.41 -25.11
CA HIS A 85 8.91 -9.98 -25.36
C HIS A 85 7.76 -9.64 -26.32
N SER A 86 6.82 -8.81 -25.86
CA SER A 86 5.62 -8.44 -26.62
C SER A 86 4.89 -9.70 -27.15
N LEU A 87 4.88 -9.91 -28.47
CA LEU A 87 4.35 -11.12 -29.12
C LEU A 87 4.88 -12.43 -28.51
N GLY A 88 6.14 -12.47 -28.09
CA GLY A 88 6.76 -13.66 -27.52
C GLY A 88 5.99 -14.19 -26.30
N GLU A 89 5.25 -13.34 -25.58
CA GLU A 89 4.41 -13.74 -24.45
C GLU A 89 3.36 -14.78 -24.81
N TYR A 90 2.84 -14.76 -26.04
CA TYR A 90 1.92 -15.78 -26.53
C TYR A 90 2.59 -17.15 -26.68
N CYS A 91 3.88 -17.17 -27.05
CA CYS A 91 4.67 -18.40 -27.10
C CYS A 91 4.98 -18.91 -25.70
N ALA A 92 5.25 -18.01 -24.75
CA ALA A 92 5.42 -18.36 -23.34
C ALA A 92 4.14 -18.98 -22.74
N LEU A 93 2.96 -18.40 -23.04
CA LEU A 93 1.67 -18.94 -22.61
C LEU A 93 1.35 -20.29 -23.26
N LEU A 94 1.66 -20.48 -24.55
CA LEU A 94 1.59 -21.79 -25.21
C LEU A 94 2.49 -22.81 -24.49
N ALA A 95 3.74 -22.46 -24.26
CA ALA A 95 4.74 -23.31 -23.63
C ALA A 95 4.36 -23.70 -22.19
N ALA A 96 3.66 -22.82 -21.47
CA ALA A 96 3.10 -23.05 -20.15
C ALA A 96 1.79 -23.86 -20.15
N GLY A 97 1.20 -24.11 -21.32
CA GLY A 97 -0.02 -24.88 -21.49
C GLY A 97 -1.32 -24.10 -21.27
N ALA A 98 -1.31 -22.78 -21.42
CA ALA A 98 -2.51 -21.95 -21.33
C ALA A 98 -3.54 -22.27 -22.43
N PHE A 99 -3.06 -22.65 -23.61
CA PHE A 99 -3.84 -23.03 -24.79
C PHE A 99 -3.00 -23.92 -25.71
N ASP A 100 -3.63 -24.53 -26.71
CA ASP A 100 -2.94 -25.28 -27.77
C ASP A 100 -2.41 -24.38 -28.88
N PHE A 101 -1.57 -24.94 -29.76
CA PHE A 101 -0.94 -24.21 -30.87
C PHE A 101 -1.95 -23.54 -31.80
N LYS A 102 -3.05 -24.24 -32.13
CA LYS A 102 -4.06 -23.76 -33.08
C LYS A 102 -4.80 -22.56 -32.51
N MET A 103 -5.20 -22.64 -31.25
CA MET A 103 -5.85 -21.55 -30.53
C MET A 103 -4.92 -20.35 -30.42
N GLY A 104 -3.69 -20.55 -29.95
CA GLY A 104 -2.73 -19.44 -29.84
C GLY A 104 -2.42 -18.76 -31.17
N LEU A 105 -2.35 -19.52 -32.27
CA LEU A 105 -2.17 -18.95 -33.60
C LEU A 105 -3.36 -18.06 -34.03
N LYS A 106 -4.60 -18.46 -33.74
CA LYS A 106 -5.80 -17.61 -33.96
C LYS A 106 -5.74 -16.33 -33.13
N LEU A 107 -5.33 -16.44 -31.85
CA LEU A 107 -5.19 -15.29 -30.96
C LEU A 107 -4.16 -14.28 -31.49
N VAL A 108 -3.03 -14.78 -32.00
CA VAL A 108 -1.96 -13.97 -32.56
C VAL A 108 -2.33 -13.39 -33.92
N GLN A 109 -3.00 -14.15 -34.78
CA GLN A 109 -3.53 -13.67 -36.06
C GLN A 109 -4.46 -12.48 -35.84
N LYS A 110 -5.41 -12.61 -34.90
CA LYS A 110 -6.33 -11.51 -34.60
C LYS A 110 -5.62 -10.30 -33.97
N ARG A 111 -4.64 -10.54 -33.09
CA ARG A 111 -3.80 -9.47 -32.52
C ARG A 111 -3.05 -8.71 -33.62
N GLY A 112 -2.36 -9.43 -34.51
CA GLY A 112 -1.61 -8.85 -35.62
C GLY A 112 -2.50 -8.05 -36.56
N GLU A 113 -3.68 -8.58 -36.90
CA GLU A 113 -4.71 -7.89 -37.69
C GLU A 113 -5.13 -6.56 -37.02
N LEU A 114 -5.57 -6.59 -35.76
CA LEU A 114 -6.05 -5.40 -35.05
C LEU A 114 -4.94 -4.36 -34.85
N MET A 115 -3.71 -4.79 -34.54
CA MET A 115 -2.58 -3.88 -34.40
C MET A 115 -2.20 -3.25 -35.74
N SER A 116 -2.26 -4.00 -36.85
CA SER A 116 -1.95 -3.47 -38.19
C SER A 116 -2.95 -2.40 -38.68
N GLN A 117 -4.18 -2.41 -38.16
CA GLN A 117 -5.21 -1.43 -38.50
C GLN A 117 -4.96 -0.05 -37.89
N ALA A 118 -4.08 0.06 -36.88
CA ALA A 118 -3.69 1.35 -36.35
C ALA A 118 -2.89 2.14 -37.39
N GLN A 119 -3.45 3.27 -37.83
CA GLN A 119 -2.83 4.17 -38.79
C GLN A 119 -2.21 5.38 -38.09
N ASN A 120 -1.33 6.08 -38.80
CA ASN A 120 -0.71 7.34 -38.38
C ASN A 120 0.11 7.28 -37.08
N GLY A 121 0.49 6.09 -36.63
CA GLY A 121 1.38 5.90 -35.49
C GLY A 121 2.84 5.76 -35.92
N GLY A 122 3.74 5.95 -34.97
CA GLY A 122 5.16 5.67 -35.14
C GLY A 122 5.79 5.18 -33.84
N MET A 123 6.99 4.60 -33.96
CA MET A 123 7.79 4.21 -32.80
C MET A 123 9.26 4.58 -33.00
N LEU A 124 9.93 4.98 -31.92
CA LEU A 124 11.32 5.43 -31.90
C LEU A 124 12.10 4.69 -30.82
N ALA A 125 13.13 3.95 -31.19
CA ALA A 125 14.05 3.39 -30.22
C ALA A 125 15.04 4.47 -29.78
N VAL A 126 15.13 4.71 -28.48
CA VAL A 126 16.08 5.62 -27.84
C VAL A 126 17.14 4.77 -27.15
N ILE A 127 18.42 5.01 -27.48
CA ILE A 127 19.52 4.09 -27.15
C ILE A 127 20.62 4.87 -26.40
N ARG A 128 21.29 4.21 -25.45
CA ARG A 128 22.31 4.78 -24.56
C ARG A 128 21.78 5.96 -23.74
N THR A 129 20.52 5.91 -23.33
CA THR A 129 19.88 6.99 -22.56
C THR A 129 18.97 6.40 -21.51
N THR A 130 19.04 6.96 -20.30
CA THR A 130 18.26 6.46 -19.15
C THR A 130 16.81 6.93 -19.21
N GLN A 131 15.92 6.22 -18.53
CA GLN A 131 14.51 6.61 -18.39
C GLN A 131 14.36 8.05 -17.90
N GLN A 132 15.10 8.44 -16.86
CA GLN A 132 15.03 9.79 -16.28
C GLN A 132 15.39 10.88 -17.31
N GLN A 133 16.41 10.64 -18.14
CA GLN A 133 16.80 11.58 -19.19
C GLN A 133 15.75 11.66 -20.30
N VAL A 134 15.17 10.51 -20.70
CA VAL A 134 14.08 10.48 -21.68
C VAL A 134 12.88 11.28 -21.18
N GLU A 135 12.46 11.08 -19.93
CA GLU A 135 11.35 11.81 -19.31
C GLU A 135 11.63 13.32 -19.23
N GLN A 136 12.87 13.70 -18.88
CA GLN A 136 13.28 15.09 -18.84
C GLN A 136 13.21 15.76 -20.23
N ILE A 137 13.72 15.10 -21.27
CA ILE A 137 13.70 15.65 -22.65
C ILE A 137 12.26 15.77 -23.15
N LEU A 138 11.41 14.76 -22.93
CA LEU A 138 10.00 14.82 -23.33
C LEU A 138 9.27 15.97 -22.62
N SER A 139 9.51 16.16 -21.32
CA SER A 139 8.90 17.24 -20.54
C SER A 139 9.38 18.62 -20.98
N GLN A 140 10.70 18.79 -21.18
CA GLN A 140 11.31 20.04 -21.64
C GLN A 140 10.75 20.49 -23.00
N HIS A 141 10.49 19.54 -23.89
CA HIS A 141 9.95 19.79 -25.23
C HIS A 141 8.42 19.68 -25.32
N GLN A 142 7.71 19.51 -24.20
CA GLN A 142 6.24 19.45 -24.11
C GLN A 142 5.61 18.35 -24.98
N LEU A 143 6.23 17.17 -24.99
CA LEU A 143 5.83 16.01 -25.79
C LEU A 143 4.98 15.01 -24.98
N ASP A 144 3.97 15.49 -24.26
CA ASP A 144 3.13 14.68 -23.33
C ASP A 144 2.25 13.62 -24.03
N ALA A 145 2.16 13.69 -25.36
CA ALA A 145 1.43 12.74 -26.21
C ALA A 145 2.25 11.46 -26.51
N ILE A 146 3.55 11.47 -26.24
CA ILE A 146 4.43 10.31 -26.43
C ILE A 146 4.35 9.37 -25.22
N ASP A 147 4.07 8.10 -25.48
CA ASP A 147 4.12 7.03 -24.49
C ASP A 147 5.44 6.25 -24.58
N VAL A 148 5.91 5.70 -23.47
CA VAL A 148 6.98 4.68 -23.49
C VAL A 148 6.34 3.32 -23.77
N ALA A 149 6.60 2.76 -24.94
CA ALA A 149 6.10 1.45 -25.35
C ALA A 149 6.91 0.28 -24.77
N ASN A 150 8.23 0.42 -24.65
CA ASN A 150 9.10 -0.63 -24.13
C ASN A 150 10.18 -0.06 -23.22
N TYR A 151 10.33 -0.66 -22.05
CA TYR A 151 11.53 -0.57 -21.22
C TYR A 151 12.39 -1.80 -21.52
N ASN A 152 13.29 -1.70 -22.50
CA ASN A 152 14.07 -2.83 -23.00
C ASN A 152 15.37 -3.08 -22.21
N SER A 153 16.00 -2.03 -21.70
CA SER A 153 17.13 -2.09 -20.76
C SER A 153 17.23 -0.76 -20.00
N PRO A 154 18.16 -0.60 -19.03
CA PRO A 154 18.42 0.69 -18.40
C PRO A 154 18.84 1.80 -19.38
N SER A 155 19.32 1.44 -20.57
CA SER A 155 19.82 2.38 -21.57
C SER A 155 19.09 2.31 -22.92
N GLN A 156 18.10 1.43 -23.07
CA GLN A 156 17.31 1.27 -24.30
C GLN A 156 15.81 1.31 -23.99
N LEU A 157 15.13 2.32 -24.53
CA LEU A 157 13.68 2.49 -24.46
C LEU A 157 13.08 2.56 -25.87
N VAL A 158 11.79 2.30 -26.00
CA VAL A 158 11.04 2.57 -27.23
C VAL A 158 9.89 3.50 -26.92
N LEU A 159 9.82 4.61 -27.63
CA LEU A 159 8.76 5.59 -27.58
C LEU A 159 7.72 5.30 -28.67
N SER A 160 6.48 5.67 -28.42
CA SER A 160 5.33 5.38 -29.28
C SER A 160 4.30 6.49 -29.19
N GLY A 161 3.75 6.90 -30.33
CA GLY A 161 2.78 7.98 -30.42
C GLY A 161 2.38 8.26 -31.86
N GLU A 162 1.71 9.38 -32.10
CA GLU A 162 1.40 9.80 -33.48
C GLU A 162 2.71 10.02 -34.25
N ALA A 163 2.72 9.68 -35.54
CA ALA A 163 3.93 9.74 -36.36
C ALA A 163 4.54 11.16 -36.38
N ALA A 164 3.71 12.20 -36.34
CA ALA A 164 4.17 13.59 -36.27
C ALA A 164 4.90 13.88 -34.93
N ASP A 165 4.33 13.46 -33.81
CA ASP A 165 4.93 13.65 -32.49
C ASP A 165 6.22 12.84 -32.33
N VAL A 166 6.28 11.64 -32.91
CA VAL A 166 7.49 10.80 -32.90
C VAL A 166 8.62 11.47 -33.67
N VAL A 167 8.32 12.16 -34.78
CA VAL A 167 9.30 12.97 -35.52
C VAL A 167 9.77 14.18 -34.70
N LEU A 168 8.87 14.82 -33.94
CA LEU A 168 9.24 15.91 -33.04
C LEU A 168 10.11 15.41 -31.89
N ALA A 169 9.77 14.26 -31.30
CA ALA A 169 10.58 13.60 -30.29
C ALA A 169 11.97 13.29 -30.81
N GLN A 170 12.09 12.70 -32.00
CA GLN A 170 13.38 12.43 -32.61
C GLN A 170 14.23 13.70 -32.73
N LYS A 171 13.66 14.80 -33.22
CA LYS A 171 14.38 16.08 -33.32
C LYS A 171 14.82 16.62 -31.96
N ALA A 172 13.98 16.48 -30.93
CA ALA A 172 14.33 16.89 -29.58
C ALA A 172 15.52 16.07 -29.04
N PHE A 173 15.47 14.75 -29.18
CA PHE A 173 16.58 13.87 -28.81
C PHE A 173 17.86 14.15 -29.60
N ASP A 174 17.76 14.35 -30.92
CA ASP A 174 18.90 14.69 -31.77
C ASP A 174 19.55 16.02 -31.32
N SER A 175 18.75 17.01 -30.89
CA SER A 175 19.25 18.30 -30.40
C SER A 175 20.00 18.20 -29.07
N GLU A 176 19.71 17.17 -28.27
CA GLU A 176 20.37 16.85 -27.01
C GLU A 176 21.49 15.80 -27.19
N GLY A 177 21.82 15.43 -28.44
CA GLY A 177 22.86 14.47 -28.77
C GLY A 177 22.53 13.01 -28.44
N VAL A 178 21.25 12.69 -28.25
CA VAL A 178 20.76 11.34 -27.94
C VAL A 178 20.57 10.52 -29.23
N PHE A 179 21.02 9.26 -29.21
CA PHE A 179 20.96 8.39 -30.39
C PHE A 179 19.59 7.70 -30.51
N CYS A 180 18.88 7.97 -31.59
CA CYS A 180 17.54 7.46 -31.85
C CYS A 180 17.44 6.71 -33.19
N ILE A 181 16.65 5.63 -33.23
CA ILE A 181 16.38 4.84 -34.43
C ILE A 181 14.86 4.71 -34.64
N PRO A 182 14.30 5.26 -35.73
CA PRO A 182 12.90 5.02 -36.09
C PRO A 182 12.65 3.54 -36.40
N LEU A 183 11.61 2.96 -35.81
CA LEU A 183 11.24 1.57 -36.05
C LEU A 183 10.33 1.47 -37.28
N LYS A 184 10.56 0.43 -38.10
CA LYS A 184 9.80 0.18 -39.34
C LYS A 184 8.43 -0.44 -39.04
N VAL A 185 7.55 0.32 -38.39
CA VAL A 185 6.17 -0.07 -38.06
C VAL A 185 5.23 1.10 -38.34
N SER A 186 3.99 0.79 -38.74
CA SER A 186 2.97 1.79 -39.10
C SER A 186 2.06 2.20 -37.96
N GLY A 187 2.18 1.53 -36.80
CA GLY A 187 1.32 1.72 -35.64
C GLY A 187 2.10 2.11 -34.39
N ALA A 188 1.42 2.82 -33.49
CA ALA A 188 1.93 3.21 -32.19
C ALA A 188 1.65 2.10 -31.16
N PHE A 189 2.36 0.97 -31.24
CA PHE A 189 2.11 -0.18 -30.37
C PHE A 189 2.42 0.11 -28.90
N HIS A 190 1.78 -0.61 -27.98
CA HIS A 190 1.97 -0.50 -26.53
C HIS A 190 1.75 0.92 -25.99
N SER A 191 0.82 1.66 -26.60
CA SER A 191 0.50 3.07 -26.26
C SER A 191 -1.00 3.27 -26.04
N ARG A 192 -1.37 4.47 -25.60
CA ARG A 192 -2.76 4.92 -25.50
C ARG A 192 -3.51 4.82 -26.83
N LEU A 193 -2.82 4.87 -27.97
CA LEU A 193 -3.41 4.80 -29.30
C LEU A 193 -3.88 3.38 -29.67
N MET A 194 -3.50 2.35 -28.89
CA MET A 194 -3.97 0.97 -29.09
C MET A 194 -5.25 0.63 -28.32
N LYS A 195 -5.86 1.57 -27.57
CA LYS A 195 -7.06 1.29 -26.75
C LYS A 195 -8.23 0.72 -27.56
N GLN A 196 -8.42 1.19 -28.81
CA GLN A 196 -9.48 0.67 -29.68
C GLN A 196 -9.20 -0.78 -30.10
N ALA A 197 -7.96 -1.08 -30.51
CA ALA A 197 -7.54 -2.44 -30.83
C ALA A 197 -7.64 -3.36 -29.61
N ALA A 198 -7.28 -2.88 -28.42
CA ALA A 198 -7.42 -3.63 -27.16
C ALA A 198 -8.88 -4.00 -26.87
N ARG A 199 -9.83 -3.07 -27.06
CA ARG A 199 -11.26 -3.35 -26.89
C ARG A 199 -11.77 -4.39 -27.88
N ALA A 200 -11.44 -4.25 -29.16
CA ALA A 200 -11.82 -5.23 -30.18
C ALA A 200 -11.20 -6.61 -29.89
N TYR A 201 -9.99 -6.63 -29.33
CA TYR A 201 -9.33 -7.86 -28.92
C TYR A 201 -9.98 -8.49 -27.69
N GLN A 202 -10.42 -7.69 -26.72
CA GLN A 202 -11.18 -8.16 -25.56
C GLN A 202 -12.49 -8.86 -25.97
N GLU A 203 -13.22 -8.27 -26.92
CA GLU A 203 -14.45 -8.87 -27.47
C GLU A 203 -14.13 -10.22 -28.11
N PHE A 204 -13.09 -10.31 -28.93
CA PHE A 204 -12.64 -11.58 -29.52
C PHE A 204 -12.19 -12.62 -28.48
N LEU A 205 -11.50 -12.20 -27.41
CA LEU A 205 -11.05 -13.10 -26.34
C LEU A 205 -12.17 -13.65 -25.47
N SER A 206 -13.38 -13.09 -25.55
CA SER A 206 -14.52 -13.58 -24.77
C SER A 206 -14.91 -15.02 -25.14
N ASP A 207 -14.71 -15.42 -26.40
CA ASP A 207 -15.05 -16.74 -26.95
C ASP A 207 -14.05 -17.87 -26.61
N PHE A 208 -12.99 -17.56 -25.86
CA PHE A 208 -11.90 -18.49 -25.59
C PHE A 208 -11.77 -18.79 -24.10
N GLU A 209 -11.35 -20.00 -23.73
CA GLU A 209 -11.02 -20.36 -22.36
C GLU A 209 -9.54 -20.70 -22.22
N PHE A 210 -8.94 -20.26 -21.11
CA PHE A 210 -7.51 -20.44 -20.85
C PHE A 210 -7.33 -21.43 -19.71
N SER A 211 -6.44 -22.40 -19.92
CA SER A 211 -6.04 -23.34 -18.88
C SER A 211 -5.07 -22.70 -17.89
N SER A 212 -5.04 -23.21 -16.65
CA SER A 212 -4.05 -22.82 -15.65
C SER A 212 -2.62 -23.10 -16.14
N LEU A 213 -1.71 -22.19 -15.84
CA LEU A 213 -0.31 -22.28 -16.27
C LEU A 213 0.41 -23.40 -15.49
N LYS A 214 1.09 -24.28 -16.21
CA LYS A 214 1.88 -25.38 -15.62
C LYS A 214 3.32 -24.96 -15.30
N ILE A 215 3.78 -23.89 -15.94
CA ILE A 215 5.10 -23.27 -15.74
C ILE A 215 4.83 -21.77 -15.57
N PRO A 216 5.42 -21.10 -14.56
CA PRO A 216 5.27 -19.66 -14.39
C PRO A 216 5.65 -18.88 -15.66
N VAL A 217 4.78 -17.95 -16.06
CA VAL A 217 5.02 -17.02 -17.17
C VAL A 217 5.13 -15.61 -16.61
N ILE A 218 6.16 -14.85 -16.99
CA ILE A 218 6.28 -13.43 -16.61
C ILE A 218 5.48 -12.58 -17.60
N ALA A 219 4.56 -11.76 -17.07
CA ALA A 219 3.69 -10.89 -17.86
C ALA A 219 4.40 -9.62 -18.31
N ASN A 220 4.22 -9.20 -19.58
CA ASN A 220 4.88 -7.99 -20.07
C ASN A 220 4.40 -6.70 -19.41
N VAL A 221 3.13 -6.65 -18.99
CA VAL A 221 2.52 -5.43 -18.42
C VAL A 221 3.13 -5.08 -17.06
N THR A 222 3.40 -6.09 -16.24
CA THR A 222 3.87 -5.90 -14.86
C THR A 222 5.36 -6.20 -14.69
N GLY A 223 5.94 -7.03 -15.56
CA GLY A 223 7.27 -7.60 -15.37
C GLY A 223 7.33 -8.68 -14.29
N LEU A 224 6.18 -9.22 -13.87
CA LEU A 224 6.03 -10.21 -12.79
C LEU A 224 5.23 -11.44 -13.27
N PRO A 225 5.26 -12.59 -12.58
CA PRO A 225 4.48 -13.77 -12.96
C PRO A 225 2.98 -13.50 -13.06
N TYR A 226 2.31 -14.13 -14.03
CA TYR A 226 0.85 -14.20 -14.10
C TYR A 226 0.26 -14.79 -12.80
N GLN A 227 -0.83 -14.19 -12.31
CA GLN A 227 -1.68 -14.81 -11.30
C GLN A 227 -2.87 -15.54 -11.94
N ASP A 228 -3.49 -16.45 -11.18
CA ASP A 228 -4.62 -17.22 -11.66
C ASP A 228 -5.78 -16.33 -12.14
N GLY A 229 -6.36 -16.69 -13.29
CA GLY A 229 -7.48 -15.96 -13.89
C GLY A 229 -7.12 -14.65 -14.61
N GLN A 230 -5.84 -14.23 -14.64
CA GLN A 230 -5.46 -12.93 -15.21
C GLN A 230 -5.13 -12.94 -16.71
N ILE A 231 -5.04 -14.12 -17.35
CA ILE A 231 -4.53 -14.24 -18.73
C ILE A 231 -5.27 -13.34 -19.72
N LYS A 232 -6.60 -13.41 -19.75
CA LYS A 232 -7.42 -12.56 -20.64
C LYS A 232 -7.18 -11.08 -20.41
N THR A 233 -7.29 -10.64 -19.16
CA THR A 233 -7.17 -9.22 -18.78
C THR A 233 -5.81 -8.65 -19.14
N MET A 234 -4.73 -9.40 -18.83
CA MET A 234 -3.36 -8.97 -19.12
C MET A 234 -3.07 -8.95 -20.62
N LEU A 235 -3.56 -9.92 -21.40
CA LEU A 235 -3.38 -9.91 -22.86
C LEU A 235 -4.08 -8.72 -23.52
N VAL A 236 -5.27 -8.32 -23.04
CA VAL A 236 -5.95 -7.10 -23.49
C VAL A 236 -5.14 -5.87 -23.13
N GLN A 237 -4.72 -5.77 -21.86
CA GLN A 237 -3.97 -4.62 -21.36
C GLN A 237 -2.61 -4.48 -22.05
N GLN A 238 -1.95 -5.58 -22.39
CA GLN A 238 -0.66 -5.64 -23.07
C GLN A 238 -0.66 -4.83 -24.36
N LEU A 239 -1.76 -4.77 -25.13
CA LEU A 239 -1.81 -4.01 -26.39
C LEU A 239 -1.59 -2.50 -26.18
N CYS A 240 -2.04 -1.96 -25.05
CA CYS A 240 -2.02 -0.52 -24.77
C CYS A 240 -1.22 -0.12 -23.52
N SER A 241 -0.37 -1.02 -23.02
CA SER A 241 0.52 -0.78 -21.88
C SER A 241 1.96 -1.09 -22.27
N SER A 242 2.91 -0.43 -21.59
CA SER A 242 4.34 -0.63 -21.80
C SER A 242 4.77 -2.07 -21.54
N VAL A 243 5.72 -2.55 -22.33
CA VAL A 243 6.44 -3.82 -22.10
C VAL A 243 7.56 -3.58 -21.09
N GLN A 244 7.43 -4.19 -19.91
CA GLN A 244 8.34 -4.07 -18.77
C GLN A 244 9.52 -5.06 -18.84
N TRP A 245 10.22 -5.14 -19.98
CA TRP A 245 11.27 -6.15 -20.19
C TRP A 245 12.44 -6.02 -19.21
N THR A 246 12.86 -4.79 -18.90
CA THR A 246 13.86 -4.53 -17.85
C THR A 246 13.44 -5.15 -16.52
N ASN A 247 12.17 -5.02 -16.12
CA ASN A 247 11.69 -5.61 -14.86
C ASN A 247 11.54 -7.13 -14.95
N THR A 248 11.16 -7.69 -16.12
CA THR A 248 11.16 -9.13 -16.36
C THR A 248 12.54 -9.73 -16.07
N VAL A 249 13.61 -9.16 -16.63
CA VAL A 249 14.97 -9.69 -16.40
C VAL A 249 15.44 -9.41 -14.97
N ARG A 250 15.16 -8.23 -14.42
CA ARG A 250 15.49 -7.93 -13.02
C ARG A 250 14.78 -8.90 -12.06
N TYR A 251 13.53 -9.27 -12.32
CA TYR A 251 12.81 -10.28 -11.53
C TYR A 251 13.51 -11.63 -11.61
N LEU A 252 13.89 -12.06 -12.82
CA LEU A 252 14.67 -13.29 -13.02
C LEU A 252 16.02 -13.26 -12.31
N MET A 253 16.71 -12.12 -12.26
CA MET A 253 17.96 -11.94 -11.50
C MET A 253 17.75 -12.06 -9.99
N GLY A 254 16.54 -11.75 -9.49
CA GLY A 254 16.17 -11.88 -8.08
C GLY A 254 15.80 -13.31 -7.68
N MET A 255 15.55 -14.19 -8.64
CA MET A 255 15.49 -15.63 -8.45
C MET A 255 16.94 -16.14 -8.56
N ASP A 256 17.45 -16.97 -7.65
CA ASP A 256 18.83 -17.54 -7.68
C ASP A 256 19.09 -18.45 -8.91
N GLN A 257 18.88 -17.98 -10.14
CA GLN A 257 18.85 -18.75 -11.37
C GLN A 257 19.72 -18.07 -12.45
N ALA A 258 20.71 -18.80 -12.96
CA ALA A 258 21.75 -18.23 -13.81
C ALA A 258 21.44 -18.22 -15.32
N ASP A 259 20.56 -19.09 -15.83
CA ASP A 259 20.49 -19.36 -17.27
C ASP A 259 19.19 -18.88 -17.93
N VAL A 260 19.31 -17.83 -18.75
CA VAL A 260 18.24 -17.33 -19.64
C VAL A 260 18.58 -17.77 -21.06
N ILE A 261 17.70 -18.57 -21.67
CA ILE A 261 17.89 -19.17 -22.98
C ILE A 261 16.86 -18.56 -23.93
N GLU A 262 17.31 -17.79 -24.92
CA GLU A 262 16.45 -17.30 -25.99
C GLU A 262 16.15 -18.45 -26.97
N VAL A 263 14.86 -18.71 -27.19
CA VAL A 263 14.36 -19.74 -28.10
C VAL A 263 13.51 -19.06 -29.16
N GLY A 264 14.02 -19.06 -30.39
CA GLY A 264 13.42 -18.37 -31.53
C GLY A 264 14.50 -17.87 -32.49
N PRO A 265 14.12 -17.15 -33.55
CA PRO A 265 15.08 -16.55 -34.47
C PRO A 265 15.82 -15.38 -33.82
N GLY A 266 17.12 -15.26 -34.08
CA GLY A 266 17.93 -14.13 -33.60
C GLY A 266 18.50 -14.30 -32.19
N GLN A 267 19.03 -13.20 -31.65
CA GLN A 267 19.72 -13.14 -30.33
C GLN A 267 19.45 -11.81 -29.62
N VAL A 268 18.29 -11.20 -29.86
CA VAL A 268 18.00 -9.83 -29.38
C VAL A 268 17.80 -9.85 -27.86
N LEU A 269 17.03 -10.82 -27.36
CA LEU A 269 16.75 -10.90 -25.93
C LEU A 269 17.98 -11.32 -25.13
N SER A 270 18.86 -12.14 -25.70
CA SER A 270 20.12 -12.54 -25.10
C SER A 270 21.00 -11.31 -24.82
N LYS A 271 21.16 -10.44 -25.82
CA LYS A 271 21.92 -9.18 -25.68
C LYS A 271 21.30 -8.21 -24.67
N LEU A 272 19.98 -8.03 -24.73
CA LEU A 272 19.27 -7.18 -23.75
C LEU A 272 19.38 -7.75 -22.33
N THR A 273 19.31 -9.07 -22.18
CA THR A 273 19.44 -9.74 -20.88
C THR A 273 20.83 -9.53 -20.30
N GLU A 274 21.88 -9.69 -21.09
CA GLU A 274 23.26 -9.41 -20.66
C GLU A 274 23.43 -7.94 -20.26
N GLU A 275 22.91 -7.00 -21.06
CA GLU A 275 22.97 -5.57 -20.74
C GLU A 275 22.26 -5.26 -19.42
N ILE A 276 21.06 -5.79 -19.18
CA ILE A 276 20.33 -5.59 -17.93
C ILE A 276 21.08 -6.21 -16.77
N LYS A 277 21.57 -7.45 -16.90
CA LYS A 277 22.36 -8.13 -15.85
C LYS A 277 23.59 -7.31 -15.44
N ASN A 278 24.20 -6.60 -16.38
CA ASN A 278 25.40 -5.80 -16.14
C ASN A 278 25.11 -4.39 -15.59
N ASN A 279 23.90 -3.85 -15.76
CA ASN A 279 23.60 -2.43 -15.51
C ASN A 279 22.35 -2.18 -14.66
N ALA A 280 21.70 -3.23 -14.13
CA ALA A 280 20.55 -3.11 -13.26
C ALA A 280 20.69 -4.00 -12.03
N GLU A 281 20.03 -3.61 -10.95
CA GLU A 281 19.94 -4.42 -9.75
C GLU A 281 18.78 -5.43 -9.85
N PRO A 282 18.92 -6.65 -9.29
CA PRO A 282 17.84 -7.61 -9.18
C PRO A 282 16.57 -6.97 -8.60
N LEU A 283 15.43 -7.22 -9.24
CA LEU A 283 14.13 -6.93 -8.69
C LEU A 283 13.80 -8.06 -7.73
N ILE A 284 14.25 -7.91 -6.49
CA ILE A 284 13.86 -8.80 -5.40
C ILE A 284 12.42 -8.46 -5.07
N LEU A 285 11.51 -9.05 -5.85
CA LEU A 285 10.17 -9.25 -5.34
C LEU A 285 10.34 -10.20 -4.19
N ASN A 286 10.00 -9.73 -3.00
CA ASN A 286 9.67 -10.66 -1.94
C ASN A 286 8.36 -11.34 -2.40
N VAL A 287 8.43 -12.30 -3.33
CA VAL A 287 7.42 -13.32 -3.48
C VAL A 287 7.87 -14.36 -2.48
N PRO A 288 7.10 -14.64 -1.42
CA PRO A 288 7.43 -15.76 -0.57
C PRO A 288 7.55 -16.96 -1.52
N GLN A 289 8.72 -17.60 -1.56
CA GLN A 289 8.72 -19.03 -1.89
C GLN A 289 7.62 -19.63 -1.03
N ALA A 290 6.87 -20.58 -1.58
CA ALA A 290 6.02 -21.43 -0.77
C ALA A 290 6.94 -22.22 0.16
N THR A 291 7.44 -21.56 1.22
CA THR A 291 7.60 -22.19 2.52
C THR A 291 6.28 -22.89 2.72
N GLU A 292 6.34 -24.21 2.89
CA GLU A 292 5.25 -24.95 3.48
C GLU A 292 4.62 -24.05 4.52
N LEU A 293 3.31 -23.81 4.40
CA LEU A 293 2.53 -23.13 5.41
C LEU A 293 2.67 -23.98 6.68
N ILE A 294 3.77 -23.79 7.39
CA ILE A 294 3.88 -24.08 8.81
C ILE A 294 2.98 -23.01 9.41
N ILE A 295 1.69 -23.32 9.42
CA ILE A 295 0.79 -22.78 10.41
C ILE A 295 1.32 -23.35 11.71
N GLU A 296 2.34 -22.69 12.30
CA GLU A 296 2.54 -22.82 13.73
C GLU A 296 1.24 -22.31 14.33
N LYS A 297 0.34 -23.25 14.66
CA LYS A 297 -0.75 -22.94 15.58
C LYS A 297 -0.08 -22.28 16.78
N PRO A 298 -0.50 -21.07 17.19
CA PRO A 298 0.02 -20.49 18.42
C PRO A 298 -0.20 -21.53 19.51
N THR A 299 0.88 -22.09 20.06
CA THR A 299 0.80 -22.89 21.27
C THR A 299 0.62 -21.91 22.42
N THR A 300 -0.55 -21.29 22.52
CA THR A 300 -0.98 -20.61 23.75
C THR A 300 -1.42 -21.68 24.75
N LYS A 301 -0.48 -22.54 25.15
CA LYS A 301 -0.63 -23.39 26.33
C LYS A 301 -0.36 -22.53 27.55
N ALA A 302 -1.33 -21.75 28.01
CA ALA A 302 -1.41 -21.35 29.42
C ALA A 302 -2.62 -20.46 29.72
N GLY A 303 -3.34 -20.83 30.78
CA GLY A 303 -4.41 -20.04 31.38
C GLY A 303 -3.97 -18.84 32.21
N SER A 304 -2.95 -18.09 31.80
CA SER A 304 -2.48 -16.91 32.54
C SER A 304 -2.43 -15.69 31.63
N PRO A 305 -2.87 -14.49 32.09
CA PRO A 305 -2.83 -13.27 31.30
C PRO A 305 -1.42 -12.93 30.75
N ILE A 306 -0.37 -13.25 31.49
CA ILE A 306 1.04 -12.99 31.10
C ILE A 306 1.49 -13.92 29.97
N ALA A 307 0.83 -15.08 29.82
CA ALA A 307 1.18 -16.07 28.81
C ALA A 307 0.45 -15.85 27.47
N LEU A 308 -0.48 -14.90 27.41
CA LEU A 308 -1.06 -14.45 26.15
C LEU A 308 -0.01 -13.63 25.37
N GLY A 309 -0.11 -13.68 24.05
CA GLY A 309 0.77 -12.89 23.17
C GLY A 309 2.26 -13.24 23.25
N SER A 310 3.10 -12.24 23.02
CA SER A 310 4.53 -12.43 22.75
C SER A 310 5.42 -12.11 23.95
N LYS A 311 6.26 -13.07 24.35
CA LYS A 311 7.30 -12.85 25.38
C LYS A 311 8.33 -11.81 24.95
N SER A 312 8.62 -11.70 23.65
CA SER A 312 9.56 -10.68 23.16
C SER A 312 8.96 -9.29 23.29
N PHE A 313 7.65 -9.12 23.07
CA PHE A 313 6.95 -7.86 23.36
C PHE A 313 7.14 -7.43 24.83
N LEU A 314 6.85 -8.35 25.76
CA LEU A 314 6.99 -8.10 27.20
C LEU A 314 8.42 -7.64 27.57
N LYS A 315 9.42 -8.35 27.04
CA LYS A 315 10.84 -8.07 27.31
C LYS A 315 11.28 -6.73 26.71
N GLU A 316 10.98 -6.48 25.44
CA GLU A 316 11.45 -5.30 24.70
C GLU A 316 10.84 -4.00 25.23
N TYR A 317 9.58 -4.05 25.68
CA TYR A 317 8.91 -2.90 26.28
C TYR A 317 9.00 -2.83 27.80
N GLY A 318 9.58 -3.83 28.47
CA GLY A 318 9.63 -3.89 29.94
C GLY A 318 8.25 -3.96 30.60
N VAL A 319 7.26 -4.53 29.91
CA VAL A 319 5.87 -4.62 30.38
C VAL A 319 5.55 -6.04 30.88
N LYS A 320 4.54 -6.15 31.73
CA LYS A 320 4.09 -7.43 32.31
C LYS A 320 3.05 -8.13 31.43
N TYR A 321 2.31 -7.35 30.64
CA TYR A 321 1.16 -7.84 29.88
C TYR A 321 1.24 -7.42 28.40
N PRO A 322 0.80 -8.28 27.47
CA PRO A 322 0.76 -8.02 26.03
C PRO A 322 -0.42 -7.09 25.64
N TYR A 323 -0.55 -5.97 26.34
CA TYR A 323 -1.71 -5.09 26.25
C TYR A 323 -1.27 -3.62 26.24
N VAL A 324 -1.87 -2.86 25.34
CA VAL A 324 -1.57 -1.47 25.05
C VAL A 324 -2.84 -0.62 25.19
N ALA A 325 -2.75 0.50 25.90
CA ALA A 325 -3.73 1.59 25.75
C ALA A 325 -3.28 2.50 24.60
N GLY A 326 -4.02 2.47 23.50
CA GLY A 326 -3.76 3.31 22.33
C GLY A 326 -3.97 4.80 22.63
N SER A 327 -3.29 5.65 21.88
CA SER A 327 -3.48 7.09 22.07
C SER A 327 -4.86 7.55 21.61
N MET A 328 -5.34 8.62 22.25
CA MET A 328 -6.58 9.31 21.92
C MET A 328 -6.27 10.81 21.87
N CYS A 329 -6.68 11.47 20.79
CA CYS A 329 -6.37 12.86 20.46
C CYS A 329 -6.67 13.87 21.58
N HIS A 330 -6.12 15.07 21.46
CA HIS A 330 -6.36 16.23 22.33
C HIS A 330 -6.02 15.96 23.81
N GLY A 331 -5.04 15.10 24.07
CA GLY A 331 -4.65 14.71 25.42
C GLY A 331 -5.68 13.88 26.16
N ILE A 332 -6.71 13.34 25.48
CA ILE A 332 -7.69 12.42 26.07
C ILE A 332 -6.96 11.22 26.70
N SER A 333 -5.99 10.66 25.97
CA SER A 333 -4.97 9.81 26.57
C SER A 333 -3.97 10.69 27.32
N SER A 334 -4.27 10.89 28.60
CA SER A 334 -3.62 11.83 29.52
C SER A 334 -2.32 11.26 30.10
N ASP A 335 -1.55 12.12 30.78
CA ASP A 335 -0.44 11.67 31.61
C ASP A 335 -0.90 10.76 32.75
N GLN A 336 -2.04 11.06 33.40
CA GLN A 336 -2.60 10.20 34.45
C GLN A 336 -2.91 8.78 33.95
N LEU A 337 -3.52 8.67 32.76
CA LEU A 337 -3.84 7.39 32.13
C LEU A 337 -2.55 6.61 31.83
N VAL A 338 -1.59 7.27 31.19
CA VAL A 338 -0.31 6.66 30.82
C VAL A 338 0.49 6.23 32.04
N ILE A 339 0.57 7.08 33.07
CA ILE A 339 1.26 6.78 34.33
C ILE A 339 0.63 5.57 35.01
N LYS A 340 -0.70 5.53 35.10
CA LYS A 340 -1.44 4.42 35.73
C LYS A 340 -1.17 3.10 35.01
N MET A 341 -1.26 3.09 33.68
CA MET A 341 -0.95 1.90 32.86
C MET A 341 0.49 1.42 33.04
N ALA A 342 1.46 2.33 32.93
CA ALA A 342 2.88 1.99 33.05
C ALA A 342 3.24 1.47 34.45
N GLN A 343 2.67 2.04 35.51
CA GLN A 343 2.87 1.55 36.89
C GLN A 343 2.32 0.15 37.10
N SER A 344 1.21 -0.19 36.43
CA SER A 344 0.59 -1.51 36.47
C SER A 344 1.20 -2.52 35.50
N GLY A 345 2.21 -2.12 34.72
CA GLY A 345 2.97 -3.00 33.82
C GLY A 345 2.34 -3.17 32.44
N PHE A 346 1.59 -2.18 31.96
CA PHE A 346 1.07 -2.09 30.61
C PHE A 346 1.78 -1.00 29.81
N LEU A 347 1.68 -1.04 28.48
CA LEU A 347 2.14 0.05 27.62
C LEU A 347 0.99 1.03 27.35
N ALA A 348 1.28 2.32 27.28
CA ALA A 348 0.30 3.35 26.91
C ALA A 348 0.97 4.51 26.17
N PHE A 349 0.18 5.20 25.34
CA PHE A 349 0.66 6.30 24.51
C PHE A 349 -0.06 7.62 24.82
N LEU A 350 0.72 8.68 25.03
CA LEU A 350 0.20 10.04 25.18
C LEU A 350 -0.46 10.52 23.88
N GLY A 351 -1.64 11.15 24.02
CA GLY A 351 -2.44 11.67 22.92
C GLY A 351 -2.02 13.05 22.43
N SER A 352 -0.99 13.13 21.59
CA SER A 352 -0.42 14.40 21.12
C SER A 352 -1.26 15.14 20.05
N VAL A 353 -2.08 14.42 19.29
CA VAL A 353 -2.84 15.00 18.15
C VAL A 353 -3.70 16.16 18.61
N GLY A 354 -3.53 17.34 18.01
CA GLY A 354 -4.32 18.53 18.37
C GLY A 354 -3.91 19.20 19.68
N LEU A 355 -2.76 18.83 20.26
CA LEU A 355 -2.07 19.59 21.31
C LEU A 355 -0.97 20.46 20.72
N SER A 356 -0.60 21.53 21.43
CA SER A 356 0.63 22.26 21.13
C SER A 356 1.86 21.45 21.54
N LEU A 357 3.03 21.79 20.99
CA LEU A 357 4.30 21.17 21.40
C LEU A 357 4.58 21.39 22.88
N THR A 358 4.31 22.58 23.40
CA THR A 358 4.47 22.90 24.83
C THR A 358 3.56 22.05 25.71
N ALA A 359 2.30 21.84 25.31
CA ALA A 359 1.39 20.98 26.05
C ALA A 359 1.88 19.53 26.04
N THR A 360 2.32 19.03 24.88
CA THR A 360 2.87 17.67 24.76
C THR A 360 4.15 17.50 25.58
N GLU A 361 5.04 18.50 25.59
CA GLU A 361 6.25 18.54 26.41
C GLU A 361 5.93 18.43 27.90
N ASN A 362 4.90 19.13 28.37
CA ASN A 362 4.47 19.07 29.77
C ASN A 362 3.96 17.68 30.15
N LEU A 363 3.21 17.01 29.26
CA LEU A 363 2.75 15.63 29.48
C LEU A 363 3.93 14.64 29.55
N ILE A 364 4.93 14.79 28.66
CA ILE A 364 6.15 13.97 28.69
C ILE A 364 6.89 14.15 30.01
N LYS A 365 7.11 15.40 30.46
CA LYS A 365 7.76 15.71 31.73
C LYS A 365 7.02 15.13 32.92
N SER A 366 5.68 15.19 32.91
CA SER A 366 4.84 14.62 33.96
C SER A 366 5.06 13.11 34.08
N CYS A 367 5.01 12.39 32.96
CA CYS A 367 5.27 10.95 32.91
C CYS A 367 6.68 10.60 33.41
N GLN A 368 7.71 11.29 32.90
CA GLN A 368 9.11 11.04 33.30
C GLN A 368 9.39 11.33 34.78
N LYS A 369 8.65 12.27 35.37
CA LYS A 369 8.76 12.56 36.81
C LYS A 369 8.12 11.47 37.67
N ALA A 370 7.04 10.85 37.19
CA ALA A 370 6.25 9.89 37.94
C ALA A 370 6.70 8.42 37.76
N LEU A 371 7.33 8.09 36.64
CA LEU A 371 7.69 6.73 36.25
C LEU A 371 9.13 6.37 36.62
N GLN A 372 9.31 5.11 37.02
CA GLN A 372 10.63 4.52 37.25
C GLN A 372 11.33 4.21 35.91
N PRO A 373 12.68 4.07 35.88
CA PRO A 373 13.41 3.83 34.64
C PRO A 373 12.99 2.59 33.83
N ASN A 374 12.37 1.59 34.47
CA ASN A 374 11.87 0.37 33.85
C ASN A 374 10.37 0.44 33.46
N GLN A 375 9.69 1.56 33.70
CA GLN A 375 8.28 1.76 33.37
C GLN A 375 8.18 2.55 32.07
N SER A 376 7.88 1.84 30.98
CA SER A 376 7.85 2.42 29.64
C SER A 376 6.54 3.15 29.34
N PHE A 377 6.63 4.23 28.58
CA PHE A 377 5.51 4.90 27.95
C PHE A 377 5.90 5.37 26.55
N GLY A 378 4.91 5.73 25.73
CA GLY A 378 5.16 6.31 24.42
C GLY A 378 4.38 7.58 24.15
N VAL A 379 4.67 8.19 22.99
CA VAL A 379 3.99 9.39 22.49
C VAL A 379 3.45 9.10 21.08
N ASN A 380 2.21 9.49 20.81
CA ASN A 380 1.68 9.39 19.44
C ASN A 380 2.35 10.41 18.50
N VAL A 381 2.60 10.02 17.26
CA VAL A 381 3.00 10.90 16.17
C VAL A 381 2.08 10.64 14.98
N HIS A 382 1.16 11.57 14.73
CA HIS A 382 0.19 11.46 13.65
C HIS A 382 0.69 12.13 12.37
N PHE A 383 0.67 11.35 11.30
CA PHE A 383 0.99 11.80 9.96
C PHE A 383 -0.26 12.31 9.26
N SER A 384 -0.11 13.43 8.56
CA SER A 384 -1.16 14.13 7.81
C SER A 384 -0.46 15.24 7.00
N PRO A 385 -0.89 15.50 5.75
CA PRO A 385 -0.31 16.55 4.91
C PRO A 385 -0.30 17.93 5.58
N ASN A 386 -1.28 18.20 6.45
CA ASN A 386 -1.47 19.52 7.07
C ASN A 386 -0.56 19.75 8.30
N THR A 387 0.20 18.75 8.75
CA THR A 387 0.96 18.81 10.01
C THR A 387 2.43 18.43 9.88
N LEU A 388 3.00 18.47 8.68
CA LEU A 388 4.40 18.05 8.41
C LEU A 388 5.43 18.75 9.32
N SER A 389 5.35 20.09 9.44
CA SER A 389 6.27 20.85 10.31
C SER A 389 6.10 20.49 11.78
N HIS A 390 4.86 20.31 12.24
CA HIS A 390 4.56 19.93 13.61
C HIS A 390 5.05 18.51 13.93
N GLN A 391 4.94 17.56 13.00
CA GLN A 391 5.44 16.19 13.14
C GLN A 391 6.96 16.17 13.34
N GLN A 392 7.70 16.91 12.50
CA GLN A 392 9.15 17.02 12.62
C GLN A 392 9.54 17.54 14.01
N GLN A 393 8.91 18.63 14.45
CA GLN A 393 9.18 19.22 15.75
C GLN A 393 8.81 18.29 16.92
N LEU A 394 7.74 17.49 16.78
CA LEU A 394 7.33 16.51 17.77
C LEU A 394 8.32 15.34 17.88
N ILE A 395 8.85 14.86 16.74
CA ILE A 395 9.91 13.83 16.73
C ILE A 395 11.17 14.37 17.41
N ASP A 396 11.57 15.60 17.10
CA ASP A 396 12.72 16.26 17.74
C ASP A 396 12.50 16.45 19.25
N LEU A 397 11.27 16.75 19.66
CA LEU A 397 10.88 16.80 21.06
C LEU A 397 11.03 15.43 21.74
N CYS A 398 10.55 14.35 21.08
CA CYS A 398 10.70 12.98 21.59
C CYS A 398 12.18 12.59 21.74
N LEU A 399 13.03 12.93 20.77
CA LEU A 399 14.48 12.71 20.84
C LEU A 399 15.12 13.49 21.99
N ARG A 400 14.79 14.77 22.15
CA ARG A 400 15.32 15.64 23.22
C ARG A 400 15.00 15.10 24.60
N TYR A 401 13.78 14.60 24.79
CA TYR A 401 13.34 14.02 26.05
C TYR A 401 13.64 12.52 26.16
N GLN A 402 14.31 11.89 25.20
CA GLN A 402 14.63 10.45 25.21
C GLN A 402 13.38 9.57 25.39
N VAL A 403 12.27 9.93 24.74
CA VAL A 403 11.10 9.07 24.65
C VAL A 403 11.48 7.88 23.77
N ASN A 404 11.50 6.69 24.37
CA ASN A 404 12.00 5.47 23.71
C ASN A 404 10.94 4.73 22.88
N CYS A 405 9.70 5.19 22.86
CA CYS A 405 8.65 4.57 22.05
C CYS A 405 7.71 5.62 21.44
N ILE A 406 7.40 5.47 20.16
CA ILE A 406 6.34 6.25 19.49
C ILE A 406 5.30 5.35 18.84
N GLU A 407 4.03 5.78 18.91
CA GLU A 407 2.93 5.21 18.12
C GLU A 407 2.75 6.07 16.87
N VAL A 408 2.91 5.48 15.69
CA VAL A 408 2.75 6.16 14.40
C VAL A 408 1.36 5.86 13.84
N SER A 409 0.65 6.90 13.39
CA SER A 409 -0.71 6.78 12.82
C SER A 409 -0.92 7.75 11.66
N GLY A 410 -1.95 7.54 10.82
CA GLY A 410 -2.32 8.47 9.72
C GLY A 410 -1.30 8.54 8.58
N PHE A 411 -0.48 7.50 8.42
CA PHE A 411 0.71 7.57 7.60
C PHE A 411 0.51 6.97 6.22
N ASP A 412 1.03 7.66 5.20
CA ASP A 412 1.05 7.19 3.81
C ASP A 412 2.48 7.07 3.21
N HIS A 413 3.53 7.63 3.84
CA HIS A 413 4.91 7.57 3.33
C HIS A 413 5.98 7.77 4.42
N ILE A 414 7.14 7.09 4.31
CA ILE A 414 8.26 7.19 5.28
C ILE A 414 8.94 8.55 5.20
N SER A 415 8.95 9.27 6.33
CA SER A 415 9.61 10.57 6.47
C SER A 415 11.04 10.45 6.97
N LEU A 416 11.87 11.44 6.63
CA LEU A 416 13.27 11.50 7.02
C LEU A 416 13.44 11.58 8.55
N ASP A 417 12.57 12.32 9.23
CA ASP A 417 12.59 12.47 10.69
C ASP A 417 12.24 11.16 11.42
N LEU A 418 11.35 10.35 10.86
CA LEU A 418 11.02 9.05 11.42
C LEU A 418 12.19 8.08 11.33
N ILE A 419 12.88 8.06 10.18
CA ILE A 419 14.12 7.27 10.01
C ILE A 419 15.24 7.79 10.91
N LYS A 420 15.35 9.12 11.08
CA LYS A 420 16.27 9.73 12.05
C LYS A 420 15.99 9.25 13.47
N TYR A 421 14.72 9.25 13.90
CA TYR A 421 14.31 8.73 15.21
C TYR A 421 14.73 7.27 15.39
N ARG A 422 14.40 6.42 14.41
CA ARG A 422 14.77 5.00 14.39
C ARG A 422 16.28 4.81 14.51
N ALA A 423 17.05 5.40 13.60
CA ALA A 423 18.49 5.23 13.50
C ALA A 423 19.24 5.75 14.74
N LYS A 424 18.80 6.87 15.32
CA LYS A 424 19.38 7.41 16.57
C LYS A 424 19.25 6.45 17.77
N GLY A 425 18.30 5.53 17.73
CA GLY A 425 18.10 4.51 18.76
C GLY A 425 18.92 3.24 18.56
N LEU A 426 19.71 3.14 17.48
CA LEU A 426 20.49 1.94 17.17
C LEU A 426 21.90 2.04 17.74
N SER A 427 22.34 0.94 18.32
CA SER A 427 23.74 0.72 18.72
C SER A 427 24.05 -0.76 18.70
N ARG A 428 25.34 -1.11 18.67
CA ARG A 428 25.79 -2.49 18.83
C ARG A 428 26.26 -2.74 20.27
N SER A 429 25.83 -3.85 20.86
CA SER A 429 26.39 -4.36 22.12
C SER A 429 26.79 -5.82 21.93
N ALA A 430 28.10 -6.09 21.99
CA ALA A 430 28.68 -7.35 21.53
C ALA A 430 28.19 -7.70 20.10
N ASP A 431 27.64 -8.89 19.88
CA ASP A 431 27.12 -9.34 18.58
C ASP A 431 25.62 -9.08 18.40
N GLN A 432 24.99 -8.29 19.30
CA GLN A 432 23.55 -8.00 19.24
C GLN A 432 23.28 -6.54 18.88
N ILE A 433 22.33 -6.34 17.97
CA ILE A 433 21.80 -5.01 17.65
C ILE A 433 20.85 -4.59 18.78
N ILE A 434 21.15 -3.48 19.43
CA ILE A 434 20.30 -2.87 20.44
C ILE A 434 19.43 -1.83 19.75
N VAL A 435 18.12 -1.98 19.94
CA VAL A 435 17.12 -1.10 19.36
C VAL A 435 16.43 -0.34 20.49
N LYS A 436 16.95 0.83 20.85
CA LYS A 436 16.44 1.64 21.96
C LYS A 436 15.15 2.40 21.61
N HIS A 437 15.08 2.99 20.41
CA HIS A 437 13.92 3.75 19.96
C HIS A 437 12.95 2.85 19.19
N LYS A 438 11.82 2.56 19.82
CA LYS A 438 10.79 1.65 19.34
C LYS A 438 9.72 2.39 18.54
N ILE A 439 9.29 1.79 17.44
CA ILE A 439 8.20 2.32 16.61
C ILE A 439 7.09 1.28 16.53
N LEU A 440 5.89 1.68 16.97
CA LEU A 440 4.65 0.93 16.80
C LEU A 440 3.80 1.62 15.73
N LEU A 441 3.65 1.01 14.56
CA LEU A 441 2.75 1.53 13.52
C LEU A 441 1.32 1.05 13.76
N LYS A 442 0.34 1.94 13.70
CA LYS A 442 -1.08 1.57 13.64
C LYS A 442 -1.63 1.78 12.24
N THR A 443 -2.11 0.72 11.60
CA THR A 443 -2.63 0.77 10.23
C THR A 443 -3.59 -0.39 9.90
N SER A 444 -4.54 -0.13 9.00
CA SER A 444 -5.38 -1.13 8.33
C SER A 444 -4.83 -1.54 6.95
N LYS A 445 -3.88 -0.76 6.40
CA LYS A 445 -3.36 -0.88 5.03
C LYS A 445 -2.13 -1.80 4.96
N SER A 446 -2.21 -2.81 4.10
CA SER A 446 -1.15 -3.80 3.91
C SER A 446 0.11 -3.19 3.31
N GLU A 447 -0.02 -2.23 2.39
CA GLU A 447 1.10 -1.49 1.81
C GLU A 447 1.88 -0.71 2.88
N SER A 448 1.19 0.04 3.75
CA SER A 448 1.85 0.75 4.86
C SER A 448 2.53 -0.23 5.82
N ALA A 449 1.89 -1.34 6.15
CA ALA A 449 2.50 -2.37 7.00
C ALA A 449 3.77 -2.95 6.36
N GLU A 450 3.74 -3.27 5.06
CA GLU A 450 4.88 -3.80 4.32
C GLU A 450 6.06 -2.82 4.27
N MET A 451 5.79 -1.53 4.10
CA MET A 451 6.83 -0.50 4.12
C MET A 451 7.55 -0.43 5.47
N PHE A 452 6.83 -0.56 6.58
CA PHE A 452 7.42 -0.50 7.92
C PHE A 452 8.07 -1.82 8.37
N MET A 453 7.71 -2.95 7.76
CA MET A 453 8.37 -4.23 7.97
C MET A 453 9.74 -4.33 7.27
N GLN A 454 10.05 -3.39 6.38
CA GLN A 454 11.32 -3.31 5.67
C GLN A 454 12.34 -2.42 6.39
N ALA A 455 13.61 -2.53 6.01
CA ALA A 455 14.65 -1.62 6.44
C ALA A 455 14.44 -0.20 5.91
N ALA A 456 15.05 0.79 6.57
CA ALA A 456 14.99 2.17 6.12
C ALA A 456 15.55 2.33 4.70
N PRO A 457 14.93 3.12 3.80
CA PRO A 457 15.46 3.30 2.45
C PRO A 457 16.89 3.88 2.44
N LYS A 458 17.82 3.25 1.71
CA LYS A 458 19.25 3.64 1.68
C LYS A 458 19.47 5.11 1.34
N HIS A 459 18.71 5.66 0.39
CA HIS A 459 18.85 7.07 0.00
C HIS A 459 18.52 8.03 1.15
N MET A 460 17.58 7.68 2.03
CA MET A 460 17.23 8.48 3.22
C MET A 460 18.34 8.40 4.28
N LEU A 461 18.90 7.21 4.50
CA LEU A 461 20.03 7.04 5.41
C LEU A 461 21.29 7.77 4.91
N ASN A 462 21.58 7.69 3.61
CA ASN A 462 22.70 8.43 2.99
C ASN A 462 22.54 9.93 3.19
N LYS A 463 21.31 10.45 3.02
CA LYS A 463 21.01 11.85 3.29
C LYS A 463 21.25 12.21 4.76
N LEU A 464 20.74 11.40 5.70
CA LEU A 464 20.94 11.64 7.14
C LEU A 464 22.42 11.58 7.54
N LEU A 465 23.19 10.67 6.94
CA LEU A 465 24.63 10.54 7.18
C LEU A 465 25.39 11.76 6.63
N ALA A 466 25.09 12.18 5.41
CA ALA A 466 25.68 13.38 4.80
C ALA A 466 25.37 14.66 5.59
N ASP A 467 24.14 14.75 6.11
CA ASP A 467 23.69 15.86 6.97
C ASP A 467 24.23 15.74 8.42
N GLN A 468 25.06 14.73 8.73
CA GLN A 468 25.64 14.43 10.05
C GLN A 468 24.60 14.21 11.15
N LEU A 469 23.39 13.80 10.76
CA LEU A 469 22.28 13.52 11.67
C LEU A 469 22.33 12.09 12.21
N ILE A 470 23.10 11.18 11.62
CA ILE A 470 23.36 9.83 12.14
C ILE A 470 24.85 9.47 11.95
N THR A 471 25.33 8.46 12.69
CA THR A 471 26.68 7.91 12.51
C THR A 471 26.72 6.84 11.42
N GLU A 472 27.91 6.48 10.95
CA GLU A 472 28.11 5.34 10.04
C GLU A 472 27.60 4.03 10.66
N GLU A 473 27.88 3.79 11.95
CA GLU A 473 27.35 2.63 12.66
C GLU A 473 25.81 2.61 12.65
N GLN A 474 25.16 3.74 12.92
CA GLN A 474 23.69 3.84 12.89
C GLN A 474 23.12 3.61 11.50
N HIS A 475 23.81 4.08 10.46
CA HIS A 475 23.45 3.82 9.07
C HIS A 475 23.49 2.32 8.75
N GLU A 476 24.61 1.65 9.07
CA GLU A 476 24.78 0.21 8.82
C GLU A 476 23.76 -0.64 9.59
N LEU A 477 23.52 -0.31 10.86
CA LEU A 477 22.55 -1.02 11.69
C LEU A 477 21.11 -0.81 11.20
N ALA A 478 20.77 0.38 10.69
CA ALA A 478 19.44 0.67 10.17
C ALA A 478 19.08 -0.12 8.91
N GLN A 479 20.06 -0.73 8.23
CA GLN A 479 19.84 -1.65 7.12
C GLN A 479 19.51 -3.08 7.56
N GLN A 480 19.76 -3.43 8.82
CA GLN A 480 19.62 -4.79 9.35
C GLN A 480 18.35 -4.98 10.20
N VAL A 481 17.64 -3.89 10.48
CA VAL A 481 16.41 -3.87 11.27
C VAL A 481 15.26 -3.28 10.47
N ALA A 482 14.05 -3.75 10.73
CA ALA A 482 12.84 -3.12 10.21
C ALA A 482 12.66 -1.69 10.77
N VAL A 483 11.94 -0.84 10.03
CA VAL A 483 11.60 0.52 10.46
C VAL A 483 10.72 0.48 11.71
N ALA A 484 9.67 -0.34 11.73
CA ALA A 484 8.86 -0.59 12.93
C ALA A 484 9.31 -1.85 13.66
N ASP A 485 9.19 -1.84 14.99
CA ASP A 485 9.30 -3.04 15.81
C ASP A 485 7.98 -3.80 15.87
N ASP A 486 6.87 -3.05 15.79
CA ASP A 486 5.53 -3.54 16.04
C ASP A 486 4.55 -2.92 15.02
N ILE A 487 3.68 -3.75 14.45
CA ILE A 487 2.55 -3.32 13.61
C ILE A 487 1.27 -3.68 14.35
N CYS A 488 0.47 -2.69 14.72
CA CYS A 488 -0.86 -2.88 15.26
C CYS A 488 -1.90 -2.78 14.12
N VAL A 489 -2.51 -3.92 13.81
CA VAL A 489 -3.55 -4.00 12.78
C VAL A 489 -4.82 -3.35 13.29
N GLU A 490 -5.22 -2.26 12.65
CA GLU A 490 -6.40 -1.50 13.02
C GLU A 490 -7.64 -2.01 12.26
N GLY A 491 -8.52 -2.70 12.99
CA GLY A 491 -9.88 -2.96 12.54
C GLY A 491 -10.80 -1.78 12.79
N ASP A 492 -12.10 -2.03 12.94
CA ASP A 492 -13.06 -0.95 13.19
C ASP A 492 -12.87 -0.29 14.56
N SER A 493 -12.41 0.96 14.55
CA SER A 493 -12.02 1.74 15.73
C SER A 493 -12.81 3.06 15.83
N GLY A 494 -12.73 3.73 16.98
CA GLY A 494 -13.15 5.12 17.11
C GLY A 494 -12.11 6.04 16.45
N TRP A 495 -12.50 7.27 16.09
CA TRP A 495 -11.71 8.18 15.23
C TRP A 495 -11.76 7.72 13.77
N LYS A 496 -10.82 8.15 12.93
CA LYS A 496 -10.67 7.73 11.53
C LYS A 496 -10.64 6.19 11.44
N THR A 497 -11.51 5.64 10.61
CA THR A 497 -11.63 4.19 10.40
C THR A 497 -11.94 3.91 8.94
N GLU A 498 -11.34 2.85 8.39
CA GLU A 498 -11.73 2.27 7.10
C GLU A 498 -12.80 1.17 7.29
N GLN A 499 -13.28 0.96 8.52
CA GLN A 499 -14.18 -0.12 8.92
C GLN A 499 -13.66 -1.50 8.51
N ALA A 500 -12.33 -1.66 8.56
CA ALA A 500 -11.67 -2.90 8.20
C ALA A 500 -12.04 -4.02 9.18
N SER A 501 -12.26 -5.23 8.66
CA SER A 501 -12.52 -6.41 9.49
C SER A 501 -11.22 -6.91 10.11
N THR A 502 -11.14 -6.89 11.45
CA THR A 502 -10.01 -7.46 12.20
C THR A 502 -9.75 -8.92 11.84
N LEU A 503 -10.82 -9.71 11.66
CA LEU A 503 -10.73 -11.14 11.32
C LEU A 503 -10.11 -11.39 9.93
N VAL A 504 -10.18 -10.41 9.03
CA VAL A 504 -9.57 -10.49 7.70
C VAL A 504 -8.16 -9.91 7.73
N LYS A 505 -8.00 -8.72 8.30
CA LYS A 505 -6.75 -7.97 8.25
C LYS A 505 -5.65 -8.54 9.13
N LEU A 506 -5.98 -9.03 10.32
CA LEU A 506 -4.95 -9.56 11.22
C LEU A 506 -4.21 -10.76 10.60
N PRO A 507 -4.88 -11.82 10.10
CA PRO A 507 -4.20 -12.92 9.43
C PRO A 507 -3.45 -12.49 8.16
N GLU A 508 -3.96 -11.50 7.42
CA GLU A 508 -3.31 -10.95 6.24
C GLU A 508 -1.94 -10.35 6.58
N ILE A 509 -1.90 -9.48 7.59
CA ILE A 509 -0.66 -8.82 8.04
C ILE A 509 0.29 -9.81 8.74
N ILE A 510 -0.22 -10.83 9.44
CA ILE A 510 0.63 -11.90 10.00
C ILE A 510 1.33 -12.67 8.87
N ARG A 511 0.61 -13.06 7.80
CA ARG A 511 1.22 -13.70 6.62
C ARG A 511 2.26 -12.80 5.97
N LEU A 512 1.95 -11.50 5.86
CA LEU A 512 2.88 -10.50 5.36
C LEU A 512 4.14 -10.41 6.24
N ARG A 513 4.02 -10.40 7.56
CA ARG A 513 5.18 -10.40 8.48
C ARG A 513 6.05 -11.64 8.29
N ASN A 514 5.45 -12.81 8.11
CA ASN A 514 6.20 -14.07 7.99
C ASN A 514 7.12 -14.07 6.76
N LYS A 515 6.75 -13.37 5.69
CA LYS A 515 7.57 -13.13 4.48
C LYS A 515 8.88 -12.41 4.77
N TYR A 516 8.94 -11.59 5.83
CA TYR A 516 10.12 -10.80 6.23
C TYR A 516 10.82 -11.35 7.49
N SER A 517 10.29 -12.42 8.08
CA SER A 517 10.73 -12.93 9.39
C SER A 517 12.18 -13.41 9.44
N GLN A 518 12.73 -13.84 8.30
CA GLN A 518 14.13 -14.27 8.19
C GLN A 518 15.09 -13.14 7.78
N THR A 519 14.56 -12.01 7.29
CA THR A 519 15.36 -10.91 6.74
C THR A 519 15.88 -9.98 7.82
N TYR A 520 15.06 -9.72 8.86
CA TYR A 520 15.37 -8.72 9.87
C TYR A 520 15.32 -9.33 11.28
N SER A 521 16.26 -8.92 12.12
CA SER A 521 16.33 -9.30 13.52
C SER A 521 16.43 -8.05 14.41
N PRO A 522 15.53 -7.87 15.40
CA PRO A 522 14.48 -8.78 15.82
C PRO A 522 13.28 -8.82 14.86
N MET A 523 12.53 -9.93 14.90
CA MET A 523 11.30 -10.12 14.12
C MET A 523 10.23 -9.09 14.52
N VAL A 524 9.57 -8.49 13.52
CA VAL A 524 8.46 -7.56 13.71
C VAL A 524 7.27 -8.29 14.35
N ARG A 525 6.68 -7.69 15.38
CA ARG A 525 5.52 -8.25 16.09
C ARG A 525 4.23 -7.64 15.58
N ILE A 526 3.16 -8.44 15.56
CA ILE A 526 1.86 -8.04 15.00
C ILE A 526 0.82 -8.01 16.10
N GLY A 527 0.40 -6.81 16.48
CA GLY A 527 -0.72 -6.61 17.40
C GLY A 527 -2.04 -6.39 16.67
N SER A 528 -3.12 -6.27 17.45
CA SER A 528 -4.46 -6.00 16.92
C SER A 528 -5.19 -4.93 17.73
N SER A 529 -5.96 -4.09 17.04
CA SER A 529 -6.88 -3.12 17.61
C SER A 529 -8.19 -3.05 16.82
N GLY A 530 -9.17 -2.32 17.36
CA GLY A 530 -10.51 -2.18 16.75
C GLY A 530 -11.44 -3.31 17.15
N GLY A 531 -12.60 -2.97 17.73
CA GLY A 531 -13.57 -3.92 18.27
C GLY A 531 -13.20 -4.60 19.61
N LEU A 532 -12.05 -4.29 20.22
CA LEU A 532 -11.55 -4.98 21.41
C LEU A 532 -12.09 -4.38 22.71
N GLY A 533 -13.34 -4.72 23.06
CA GLY A 533 -14.02 -4.27 24.29
C GLY A 533 -14.37 -5.37 25.28
N THR A 534 -14.24 -6.64 24.90
CA THR A 534 -14.68 -7.79 25.70
C THR A 534 -13.60 -8.88 25.75
N PRO A 535 -13.64 -9.78 26.76
CA PRO A 535 -12.68 -10.87 26.87
C PRO A 535 -12.67 -11.83 25.67
N ASP A 536 -13.85 -12.13 25.10
CA ASP A 536 -14.02 -12.99 23.92
C ASP A 536 -13.37 -12.38 22.67
N ALA A 537 -13.55 -11.08 22.43
CA ALA A 537 -12.91 -10.39 21.31
C ALA A 537 -11.37 -10.40 21.44
N ILE A 538 -10.86 -10.19 22.66
CA ILE A 538 -9.42 -10.27 22.95
C ILE A 538 -8.89 -11.69 22.77
N ALA A 539 -9.60 -12.70 23.29
CA ALA A 539 -9.23 -14.10 23.11
C ALA A 539 -9.18 -14.47 21.62
N ALA A 540 -10.16 -14.04 20.83
CA ALA A 540 -10.23 -14.31 19.40
C ALA A 540 -9.00 -13.78 18.64
N VAL A 541 -8.55 -12.55 18.89
CA VAL A 541 -7.36 -12.01 18.20
C VAL A 541 -6.06 -12.68 18.64
N PHE A 542 -5.95 -13.11 19.89
CA PHE A 542 -4.83 -13.95 20.33
C PHE A 542 -4.86 -15.33 19.67
N MET A 543 -6.03 -15.96 19.51
CA MET A 543 -6.18 -17.22 18.76
C MET A 543 -5.77 -17.06 17.29
N LEU A 544 -5.98 -15.88 16.70
CA LEU A 544 -5.54 -15.54 15.35
C LEU A 544 -4.03 -15.23 15.24
N GLY A 545 -3.32 -15.18 16.36
CA GLY A 545 -1.86 -15.01 16.40
C GLY A 545 -1.38 -13.58 16.68
N ALA A 546 -2.20 -12.72 17.29
CA ALA A 546 -1.74 -11.42 17.75
C ALA A 546 -0.64 -11.56 18.84
N ASP A 547 0.44 -10.81 18.69
CA ASP A 547 1.53 -10.71 19.67
C ASP A 547 1.15 -9.81 20.87
N PHE A 548 0.23 -8.87 20.67
CA PHE A 548 -0.35 -8.00 21.70
C PHE A 548 -1.71 -7.43 21.25
N VAL A 549 -2.47 -6.86 22.17
CA VAL A 549 -3.73 -6.15 21.88
C VAL A 549 -3.65 -4.68 22.24
N LEU A 550 -4.40 -3.85 21.52
CA LEU A 550 -4.50 -2.42 21.77
C LEU A 550 -5.97 -1.99 21.84
N THR A 551 -6.31 -1.29 22.93
CA THR A 551 -7.67 -0.77 23.17
C THR A 551 -7.71 0.76 23.13
N GLY A 552 -8.87 1.32 22.81
CA GLY A 552 -9.07 2.77 22.66
C GLY A 552 -10.37 3.24 23.31
N SER A 553 -11.52 2.99 22.68
CA SER A 553 -12.82 3.54 23.11
C SER A 553 -13.19 3.22 24.56
N ILE A 554 -12.84 2.04 25.07
CA ILE A 554 -13.06 1.69 26.49
C ILE A 554 -12.23 2.55 27.44
N ASN A 555 -11.01 2.91 27.05
CA ASN A 555 -10.09 3.70 27.85
C ASN A 555 -10.53 5.17 27.95
N GLN A 556 -11.35 5.64 27.00
CA GLN A 556 -11.96 6.97 27.08
C GLN A 556 -12.99 7.07 28.21
N CYS A 557 -13.59 5.93 28.59
CA CYS A 557 -14.60 5.83 29.64
C CYS A 557 -13.99 5.38 30.97
N THR A 558 -12.86 5.98 31.35
CA THR A 558 -12.18 5.74 32.63
C THR A 558 -11.95 7.02 33.39
N VAL A 559 -11.69 6.92 34.70
CA VAL A 559 -11.44 8.10 35.55
C VAL A 559 -10.18 8.85 35.12
N GLU A 560 -9.15 8.15 34.61
CA GLU A 560 -7.88 8.76 34.21
C GLU A 560 -7.92 9.50 32.87
N ALA A 561 -8.85 9.18 31.97
CA ALA A 561 -8.96 9.85 30.67
C ALA A 561 -9.28 11.35 30.84
N ASN A 562 -8.61 12.23 30.08
CA ASN A 562 -8.86 13.67 30.15
C ASN A 562 -10.06 14.08 29.28
N VAL A 563 -11.24 13.71 29.77
CA VAL A 563 -12.53 14.08 29.18
C VAL A 563 -13.44 14.55 30.32
N SER A 564 -14.36 15.47 30.05
CA SER A 564 -15.32 15.91 31.06
C SER A 564 -16.14 14.73 31.63
N GLU A 565 -16.45 14.79 32.92
CA GLU A 565 -17.26 13.79 33.62
C GLU A 565 -18.61 13.58 32.91
N HIS A 566 -19.19 14.66 32.38
CA HIS A 566 -20.44 14.63 31.61
C HIS A 566 -20.34 13.74 30.37
N VAL A 567 -19.29 13.90 29.56
CA VAL A 567 -19.06 13.05 28.39
C VAL A 567 -18.80 11.61 28.83
N LYS A 568 -18.04 11.38 29.90
CA LYS A 568 -17.81 10.02 30.42
C LYS A 568 -19.11 9.35 30.87
N GLN A 569 -20.07 10.10 31.43
CA GLN A 569 -21.39 9.56 31.77
C GLN A 569 -22.23 9.22 30.52
N LEU A 570 -22.14 10.00 29.44
CA LEU A 570 -22.77 9.60 28.17
C LEU A 570 -22.20 8.28 27.66
N LEU A 571 -20.89 8.08 27.81
CA LEU A 571 -20.16 6.88 27.38
C LEU A 571 -20.57 5.61 28.14
N THR A 572 -20.91 5.69 29.44
CA THR A 572 -21.30 4.50 30.23
C THR A 572 -22.63 3.87 29.78
N GLY A 573 -23.52 4.68 29.18
CA GLY A 573 -24.85 4.25 28.74
C GLY A 573 -24.95 3.80 27.28
N LEU A 574 -23.82 3.66 26.58
CA LEU A 574 -23.80 3.27 25.16
C LEU A 574 -23.94 1.75 25.00
N THR A 575 -24.63 1.35 23.94
CA THR A 575 -24.66 0.00 23.38
C THR A 575 -23.79 -0.07 22.12
N SER A 576 -23.55 -1.27 21.59
CA SER A 576 -22.76 -1.45 20.36
C SER A 576 -23.38 -0.80 19.12
N GLU A 577 -24.68 -0.47 19.16
CA GLU A 577 -25.42 0.16 18.05
C GLU A 577 -25.43 1.69 18.12
N ASP A 578 -24.86 2.26 19.18
CA ASP A 578 -24.96 3.70 19.48
C ASP A 578 -23.83 4.53 18.85
N THR A 579 -23.06 3.95 17.92
CA THR A 579 -22.00 4.61 17.15
C THR A 579 -22.30 4.56 15.65
N CYS A 580 -21.75 5.51 14.88
CA CYS A 580 -21.84 5.50 13.42
C CYS A 580 -20.65 6.21 12.77
N CYS A 581 -20.45 5.92 11.47
CA CYS A 581 -19.43 6.61 10.67
C CYS A 581 -19.96 7.91 10.04
N VAL A 582 -19.15 8.96 10.16
CA VAL A 582 -19.38 10.30 9.61
C VAL A 582 -18.18 10.72 8.78
N PRO A 583 -18.29 11.76 7.93
CA PRO A 583 -17.12 12.37 7.29
C PRO A 583 -16.09 12.83 8.32
N ALA A 584 -14.80 12.60 8.06
CA ALA A 584 -13.71 13.07 8.92
C ALA A 584 -13.41 14.53 8.64
N GLY A 585 -13.29 15.37 9.67
CA GLY A 585 -13.15 16.82 9.50
C GLY A 585 -11.83 17.27 8.86
N ASP A 586 -10.72 16.59 9.13
CA ASP A 586 -9.39 17.00 8.65
C ASP A 586 -9.07 16.52 7.22
N LEU A 587 -9.73 15.44 6.78
CA LEU A 587 -9.72 14.91 5.41
C LEU A 587 -11.13 14.98 4.79
N PHE A 588 -11.84 16.05 5.09
CA PHE A 588 -13.25 16.24 4.72
C PHE A 588 -13.46 16.17 3.21
N GLU A 589 -12.57 16.80 2.44
CA GLU A 589 -12.66 16.91 0.99
C GLU A 589 -12.50 15.55 0.28
N SER A 590 -11.70 14.63 0.82
CA SER A 590 -11.47 13.29 0.23
C SER A 590 -12.56 12.28 0.57
N GLY A 591 -13.49 12.62 1.47
CA GLY A 591 -14.54 11.71 1.91
C GLY A 591 -14.07 10.65 2.91
N ALA A 592 -12.91 10.85 3.55
CA ALA A 592 -12.47 10.00 4.64
C ALA A 592 -13.54 9.93 5.75
N ARG A 593 -13.55 8.83 6.50
CA ARG A 593 -14.60 8.53 7.50
C ARG A 593 -14.02 8.45 8.89
N ALA A 594 -14.81 8.85 9.88
CA ALA A 594 -14.50 8.70 11.29
C ALA A 594 -15.72 8.16 12.04
N GLN A 595 -15.48 7.32 13.04
CA GLN A 595 -16.52 6.70 13.85
C GLN A 595 -16.73 7.47 15.16
N VAL A 596 -17.99 7.82 15.42
CA VAL A 596 -18.42 8.70 16.51
C VAL A 596 -19.69 8.17 17.20
N VAL A 597 -19.95 8.66 18.41
CA VAL A 597 -21.21 8.43 19.12
C VAL A 597 -22.38 9.08 18.37
N ARG A 598 -23.51 8.37 18.27
CA ARG A 598 -24.77 8.88 17.73
C ARG A 598 -25.84 9.11 18.79
N LYS A 599 -25.87 8.27 19.84
CA LYS A 599 -26.96 8.30 20.82
C LYS A 599 -26.97 9.63 21.59
N GLY A 600 -28.10 10.31 21.55
CA GLY A 600 -28.31 11.57 22.26
C GLY A 600 -27.58 12.77 21.66
N LEU A 601 -27.05 12.66 20.43
CA LEU A 601 -26.28 13.72 19.75
C LEU A 601 -26.84 13.98 18.34
N TYR A 602 -26.77 15.22 17.87
CA TYR A 602 -27.09 15.59 16.49
C TYR A 602 -25.86 15.72 15.59
N PHE A 603 -24.66 15.78 16.17
CA PHE A 603 -23.40 15.92 15.44
C PHE A 603 -23.30 14.97 14.22
N PRO A 604 -23.62 13.66 14.28
CA PRO A 604 -23.47 12.81 13.10
C PRO A 604 -24.35 13.18 11.92
N ALA A 605 -25.61 13.51 12.19
CA ALA A 605 -26.55 13.96 11.16
C ALA A 605 -26.12 15.30 10.56
N ARG A 606 -25.61 16.21 11.41
CA ARG A 606 -25.10 17.53 10.99
C ARG A 606 -23.83 17.41 10.15
N ALA A 607 -22.87 16.59 10.58
CA ALA A 607 -21.64 16.31 9.85
C ALA A 607 -21.92 15.71 8.45
N GLN A 608 -22.83 14.73 8.37
CA GLN A 608 -23.24 14.16 7.09
C GLN A 608 -23.93 15.21 6.20
N LYS A 609 -24.83 16.02 6.76
CA LYS A 609 -25.52 17.09 6.03
C LYS A 609 -24.54 18.11 5.45
N LEU A 610 -23.54 18.56 6.22
CA LEU A 610 -22.50 19.47 5.73
C LEU A 610 -21.72 18.85 4.56
N TYR A 611 -21.39 17.57 4.64
CA TYR A 611 -20.69 16.88 3.55
C TYR A 611 -21.56 16.70 2.30
N ASP A 612 -22.84 16.40 2.46
CA ASP A 612 -23.77 16.32 1.33
C ASP A 612 -23.91 17.68 0.64
N LEU A 613 -24.06 18.75 1.42
CA LEU A 613 -24.06 20.12 0.90
C LEU A 613 -22.73 20.44 0.21
N TYR A 614 -21.61 19.99 0.77
CA TYR A 614 -20.31 20.12 0.13
C TYR A 614 -20.23 19.43 -1.22
N ARG A 615 -20.74 18.21 -1.36
CA ARG A 615 -20.69 17.51 -2.64
C ARG A 615 -21.58 18.12 -3.71
N LEU A 616 -22.73 18.67 -3.31
CA LEU A 616 -23.77 19.12 -4.24
C LEU A 616 -23.62 20.58 -4.71
N ASN A 617 -22.80 21.40 -4.06
CA ASN A 617 -22.72 22.85 -4.30
C ASN A 617 -21.28 23.30 -4.58
N ASN A 618 -21.06 24.30 -5.43
CA ASN A 618 -19.73 24.82 -5.77
C ASN A 618 -19.20 25.85 -4.76
N GLY A 619 -20.06 26.44 -3.94
CA GLY A 619 -19.66 27.37 -2.89
C GLY A 619 -20.79 27.68 -1.90
N LEU A 620 -20.49 28.54 -0.92
CA LEU A 620 -21.47 28.95 0.11
C LEU A 620 -22.67 29.70 -0.50
N ASP A 621 -22.49 30.35 -1.64
CA ASP A 621 -23.54 31.15 -2.29
C ASP A 621 -24.61 30.32 -3.01
N ASP A 622 -24.30 29.07 -3.34
CA ASP A 622 -25.27 28.12 -3.92
C ASP A 622 -26.27 27.61 -2.87
N LEU A 623 -25.96 27.75 -1.58
CA LEU A 623 -26.81 27.28 -0.49
C LEU A 623 -28.10 28.12 -0.40
N SER A 624 -29.24 27.45 -0.29
CA SER A 624 -30.52 28.13 -0.08
C SER A 624 -30.55 28.89 1.25
N HIS A 625 -31.41 29.91 1.36
CA HIS A 625 -31.62 30.63 2.62
C HIS A 625 -31.96 29.70 3.80
N LYS A 626 -32.73 28.64 3.54
CA LYS A 626 -33.07 27.65 4.56
C LYS A 626 -31.84 26.86 5.03
N GLU A 627 -30.95 26.49 4.12
CA GLU A 627 -29.72 25.77 4.46
C GLU A 627 -28.73 26.65 5.20
N LYS A 628 -28.50 27.89 4.73
CA LYS A 628 -27.67 28.87 5.45
C LYS A 628 -28.19 29.09 6.87
N HIS A 629 -29.48 29.37 7.01
CA HIS A 629 -30.12 29.58 8.33
C HIS A 629 -29.98 28.35 9.24
N GLN A 630 -30.16 27.14 8.69
CA GLN A 630 -29.99 25.91 9.46
C GLN A 630 -28.56 25.73 9.98
N ILE A 631 -27.54 25.97 9.14
CA ILE A 631 -26.14 25.87 9.53
C ILE A 631 -25.82 26.90 10.62
N GLU A 632 -26.21 28.15 10.42
CA GLU A 632 -25.90 29.24 11.34
C GLU A 632 -26.57 29.07 12.70
N GLN A 633 -27.85 28.69 12.73
CA GLN A 633 -28.63 28.63 13.98
C GLN A 633 -28.48 27.31 14.74
N HIS A 634 -28.35 26.19 14.04
CA HIS A 634 -28.40 24.87 14.68
C HIS A 634 -27.06 24.14 14.71
N PHE A 635 -26.08 24.53 13.89
CA PHE A 635 -24.80 23.83 13.81
C PHE A 635 -23.73 24.72 14.45
N MET A 636 -23.53 25.92 13.92
CA MET A 636 -22.43 26.80 14.32
C MET A 636 -22.79 27.75 15.46
N HIS A 637 -24.09 28.02 15.66
CA HIS A 637 -24.61 29.05 16.58
C HIS A 637 -23.95 30.44 16.36
N ARG A 638 -23.56 30.72 15.11
CA ARG A 638 -22.85 31.91 14.62
C ARG A 638 -23.21 32.10 13.14
N SER A 639 -23.16 33.33 12.65
CA SER A 639 -23.31 33.56 11.21
C SER A 639 -22.11 33.00 10.45
N ILE A 640 -22.32 32.58 9.20
CA ILE A 640 -21.24 32.12 8.31
C ILE A 640 -20.17 33.22 8.17
N GLU A 641 -20.59 34.49 8.12
CA GLU A 641 -19.71 35.66 8.05
C GLU A 641 -18.79 35.76 9.27
N THR A 642 -19.33 35.53 10.47
CA THR A 642 -18.56 35.54 11.72
C THR A 642 -17.56 34.39 11.74
N VAL A 643 -17.99 33.19 11.33
CA VAL A 643 -17.12 32.01 11.24
C VAL A 643 -15.99 32.24 10.22
N LEU A 644 -16.29 32.84 9.07
CA LEU A 644 -15.27 33.22 8.09
C LEU A 644 -14.25 34.20 8.68
N GLN A 645 -14.69 35.20 9.43
CA GLN A 645 -13.78 36.14 10.07
C GLN A 645 -12.87 35.45 11.09
N GLU A 646 -13.41 34.56 11.93
CA GLU A 646 -12.61 33.78 12.88
C GLU A 646 -11.54 32.91 12.20
N ILE A 647 -11.88 32.32 11.04
CA ILE A 647 -10.91 31.55 10.24
C ILE A 647 -9.82 32.51 9.74
N ILE A 648 -10.20 33.63 9.11
CA ILE A 648 -9.25 34.61 8.56
C ILE A 648 -8.30 35.14 9.63
N ASP A 649 -8.79 35.40 10.85
CA ASP A 649 -7.99 35.94 11.95
C ASP A 649 -6.87 35.00 12.44
N THR A 650 -6.96 33.70 12.12
CA THR A 650 -6.00 32.68 12.58
C THR A 650 -5.15 32.08 11.47
N GLU A 651 -5.46 32.39 10.21
CA GLU A 651 -4.86 31.77 9.04
C GLU A 651 -3.70 32.60 8.45
N SER A 652 -2.79 31.91 7.76
CA SER A 652 -1.68 32.59 7.06
C SER A 652 -2.18 33.38 5.85
N SER A 653 -1.41 34.39 5.41
CA SER A 653 -1.75 35.19 4.22
C SER A 653 -1.97 34.34 2.95
N GLN A 654 -1.22 33.23 2.81
CA GLN A 654 -1.37 32.30 1.69
C GLN A 654 -2.70 31.53 1.76
N GLU A 655 -3.12 31.12 2.96
CA GLU A 655 -4.40 30.42 3.15
C GLU A 655 -5.59 31.37 2.94
N ILE A 656 -5.48 32.61 3.42
CA ILE A 656 -6.49 33.65 3.17
C ILE A 656 -6.67 33.90 1.67
N GLN A 657 -5.57 33.94 0.91
CA GLN A 657 -5.62 34.09 -0.55
C GLN A 657 -6.41 32.94 -1.20
N LYS A 658 -6.11 31.68 -0.86
CA LYS A 658 -6.84 30.51 -1.37
C LYS A 658 -8.33 30.54 -1.01
N ILE A 659 -8.66 30.96 0.22
CA ILE A 659 -10.04 31.13 0.67
C ILE A 659 -10.77 32.15 -0.20
N ASN A 660 -10.12 33.25 -0.57
CA ASN A 660 -10.73 34.29 -1.39
C ASN A 660 -10.88 33.90 -2.87
N GLU A 661 -9.95 33.11 -3.41
CA GLU A 661 -9.91 32.72 -4.83
C GLU A 661 -10.78 31.50 -5.18
N ASN A 662 -11.11 30.65 -4.20
CA ASN A 662 -11.82 29.39 -4.43
C ASN A 662 -13.01 29.23 -3.47
N ASP A 663 -14.23 29.44 -3.99
CA ASP A 663 -15.46 29.37 -3.19
C ASP A 663 -15.76 27.96 -2.64
N LYS A 664 -15.34 26.92 -3.35
CA LYS A 664 -15.47 25.53 -2.87
C LYS A 664 -14.56 25.30 -1.67
N TYR A 665 -13.34 25.81 -1.74
CA TYR A 665 -12.37 25.74 -0.66
C TYR A 665 -12.82 26.56 0.56
N LYS A 666 -13.33 27.77 0.34
CA LYS A 666 -13.97 28.61 1.37
C LYS A 666 -15.09 27.85 2.09
N MET A 667 -15.97 27.20 1.33
CA MET A 667 -17.05 26.40 1.90
C MET A 667 -16.51 25.22 2.72
N ALA A 668 -15.50 24.51 2.22
CA ALA A 668 -14.84 23.43 2.98
C ALA A 668 -14.28 23.95 4.31
N LYS A 669 -13.55 25.06 4.31
CA LYS A 669 -12.98 25.67 5.54
C LYS A 669 -14.06 26.01 6.57
N VAL A 670 -15.16 26.64 6.14
CA VAL A 670 -16.30 26.95 7.02
C VAL A 670 -16.94 25.68 7.58
N PHE A 671 -17.10 24.63 6.78
CA PHE A 671 -17.66 23.37 7.28
C PHE A 671 -16.69 22.64 8.22
N LYS A 672 -15.38 22.66 7.93
CA LYS A 672 -14.33 22.06 8.78
C LYS A 672 -14.24 22.75 10.14
N TRP A 673 -14.47 24.06 10.20
CA TRP A 673 -14.57 24.79 11.46
C TRP A 673 -15.63 24.19 12.40
N TYR A 674 -16.77 23.71 11.88
CA TYR A 674 -17.80 23.07 12.71
C TYR A 674 -17.27 21.80 13.41
N PHE A 675 -16.45 20.98 12.74
CA PHE A 675 -15.84 19.79 13.35
C PHE A 675 -14.89 20.17 14.49
N GLU A 676 -14.03 21.16 14.26
CA GLU A 676 -13.12 21.65 15.30
C GLU A 676 -13.87 22.28 16.47
N HIS A 677 -14.94 23.02 16.18
CA HIS A 677 -15.80 23.61 17.19
C HIS A 677 -16.51 22.53 18.03
N ALA A 678 -17.15 21.56 17.37
CA ALA A 678 -17.77 20.40 18.01
C ALA A 678 -16.80 19.66 18.94
N GLN A 679 -15.56 19.45 18.50
CA GLN A 679 -14.53 18.83 19.31
C GLN A 679 -14.15 19.67 20.55
N LYS A 680 -14.01 21.00 20.40
CA LYS A 680 -13.78 21.92 21.53
C LYS A 680 -14.93 21.89 22.54
N LEU A 681 -16.18 21.84 22.07
CA LEU A 681 -17.36 21.72 22.92
C LEU A 681 -17.34 20.44 23.75
N THR A 682 -17.01 19.30 23.12
CA THR A 682 -16.87 18.00 23.78
C THR A 682 -15.82 18.04 24.89
N LEU A 683 -14.61 18.51 24.56
CA LEU A 683 -13.48 18.54 25.51
C LEU A 683 -13.78 19.41 26.73
N ASN A 684 -14.41 20.56 26.51
CA ASN A 684 -14.79 21.49 27.57
C ASN A 684 -16.05 21.07 28.35
N GLY A 685 -16.78 20.03 27.90
CA GLY A 685 -18.01 19.59 28.55
C GLY A 685 -19.10 20.66 28.61
N GLN A 686 -19.22 21.51 27.58
CA GLN A 686 -20.23 22.57 27.52
C GLN A 686 -21.64 22.00 27.34
N GLN A 687 -22.36 21.74 28.44
CA GLN A 687 -23.63 21.00 28.42
C GLN A 687 -24.73 21.64 27.56
N GLN A 688 -24.75 22.97 27.47
CA GLN A 688 -25.76 23.71 26.69
C GLN A 688 -25.70 23.39 25.19
N ASN A 689 -24.57 22.87 24.69
CA ASN A 689 -24.35 22.50 23.29
C ASN A 689 -24.03 21.01 23.14
N GLN A 690 -24.52 20.16 24.06
CA GLN A 690 -24.23 18.72 24.06
C GLN A 690 -24.56 18.06 22.72
N ASP A 691 -25.63 18.49 22.07
CA ASP A 691 -26.07 17.96 20.78
C ASP A 691 -25.02 18.11 19.66
N ASN A 692 -24.09 19.06 19.80
CA ASN A 692 -22.96 19.27 18.89
C ASN A 692 -21.70 18.48 19.25
N TYR A 693 -21.70 17.69 20.32
CA TYR A 693 -20.48 16.97 20.70
C TYR A 693 -20.04 15.99 19.62
N GLN A 694 -18.78 16.13 19.23
CA GLN A 694 -18.05 15.11 18.52
C GLN A 694 -17.33 14.22 19.53
N ILE A 695 -17.80 12.98 19.69
CA ILE A 695 -17.18 11.99 20.58
C ILE A 695 -16.74 10.81 19.73
N TYR A 696 -15.44 10.65 19.54
CA TYR A 696 -14.87 9.53 18.80
C TYR A 696 -14.97 8.25 19.61
N CYS A 697 -15.76 7.28 19.13
CA CYS A 697 -16.00 6.04 19.84
C CYS A 697 -16.44 4.97 18.85
N GLY A 698 -15.88 3.77 18.96
CA GLY A 698 -16.33 2.59 18.23
C GLY A 698 -17.26 1.68 19.04
N PRO A 699 -17.80 0.62 18.43
CA PRO A 699 -18.77 -0.29 19.06
C PRO A 699 -18.20 -1.08 20.25
N ALA A 700 -16.86 -1.17 20.36
CA ALA A 700 -16.16 -1.85 21.45
C ALA A 700 -16.58 -1.37 22.85
N LEU A 701 -16.83 -0.06 23.01
CA LEU A 701 -17.28 0.47 24.31
C LEU A 701 -18.70 -0.01 24.66
N GLY A 702 -19.59 -0.10 23.68
CA GLY A 702 -20.93 -0.62 23.89
C GLY A 702 -20.93 -2.09 24.30
N ALA A 703 -20.08 -2.90 23.66
CA ALA A 703 -19.88 -4.30 24.04
C ALA A 703 -19.27 -4.43 25.45
N PHE A 704 -18.30 -3.57 25.79
CA PHE A 704 -17.74 -3.49 27.14
C PHE A 704 -18.82 -3.14 28.19
N ASN A 705 -19.65 -2.13 27.93
CA ASN A 705 -20.73 -1.72 28.84
C ASN A 705 -21.70 -2.88 29.11
N GLN A 706 -22.03 -3.67 28.09
CA GLN A 706 -22.86 -4.86 28.24
C GLN A 706 -22.16 -5.94 29.07
N TRP A 707 -20.87 -6.17 28.83
CA TRP A 707 -20.08 -7.16 29.58
C TRP A 707 -19.98 -6.82 31.09
N VAL A 708 -19.84 -5.54 31.44
CA VAL A 708 -19.71 -5.11 32.84
C VAL A 708 -21.05 -4.80 33.52
N SER A 709 -22.18 -4.95 32.83
CA SER A 709 -23.50 -4.64 33.38
C SER A 709 -23.79 -5.49 34.62
N GLY A 710 -24.27 -4.87 35.70
CA GLY A 710 -24.53 -5.51 36.98
C GLY A 710 -23.30 -5.74 37.85
N THR A 711 -22.11 -5.30 37.41
CA THR A 711 -20.86 -5.36 38.19
C THR A 711 -20.49 -3.98 38.76
N GLU A 712 -19.49 -3.93 39.62
CA GLU A 712 -18.92 -2.67 40.13
C GLU A 712 -18.42 -1.74 39.02
N LEU A 713 -17.98 -2.28 37.88
CA LEU A 713 -17.47 -1.52 36.74
C LEU A 713 -18.58 -0.83 35.92
N GLU A 714 -19.86 -1.09 36.22
CA GLU A 714 -20.97 -0.34 35.65
C GLU A 714 -20.85 1.16 36.03
N SER A 715 -20.43 1.45 37.26
CA SER A 715 -20.15 2.79 37.77
C SER A 715 -18.84 3.34 37.20
N LEU A 716 -18.90 4.55 36.64
CA LEU A 716 -17.75 5.26 36.09
C LEU A 716 -16.61 5.44 37.13
N GLN A 717 -16.95 5.66 38.40
CA GLN A 717 -15.96 5.90 39.45
C GLN A 717 -15.07 4.68 39.72
N ASN A 718 -15.51 3.50 39.32
CA ASN A 718 -14.76 2.25 39.46
C ASN A 718 -14.02 1.87 38.16
N ARG A 719 -14.19 2.61 37.06
CA ARG A 719 -13.54 2.35 35.78
C ARG A 719 -12.12 2.91 35.78
N HIS A 720 -11.19 2.13 36.32
CA HIS A 720 -9.75 2.39 36.23
C HIS A 720 -9.15 1.68 35.02
N VAL A 721 -8.36 2.40 34.22
CA VAL A 721 -7.83 1.89 32.94
C VAL A 721 -7.04 0.59 33.07
N ASP A 722 -6.25 0.44 34.14
CA ASP A 722 -5.42 -0.72 34.40
C ASP A 722 -6.19 -1.92 34.96
N ASP A 723 -7.20 -1.66 35.81
CA ASP A 723 -8.10 -2.72 36.31
C ASP A 723 -8.92 -3.32 35.17
N ILE A 724 -9.47 -2.47 34.29
CA ILE A 724 -10.17 -2.90 33.09
C ILE A 724 -9.27 -3.76 32.21
N ALA A 725 -8.05 -3.28 31.92
CA ALA A 725 -7.07 -4.01 31.10
C ALA A 725 -6.76 -5.39 31.71
N LEU A 726 -6.52 -5.46 33.02
CA LEU A 726 -6.19 -6.70 33.71
C LEU A 726 -7.37 -7.68 33.71
N ARG A 727 -8.60 -7.22 33.97
CA ARG A 727 -9.80 -8.08 33.99
C ARG A 727 -10.11 -8.63 32.61
N LEU A 728 -10.06 -7.78 31.58
CA LEU A 728 -10.25 -8.18 30.19
C LEU A 728 -9.25 -9.27 29.79
N LEU A 729 -7.96 -9.05 30.07
CA LEU A 729 -6.91 -9.99 29.73
C LEU A 729 -6.98 -11.28 30.57
N SER A 730 -7.35 -11.18 31.84
CA SER A 730 -7.50 -12.33 32.73
C SER A 730 -8.64 -13.23 32.30
N ALA A 731 -9.80 -12.65 32.01
CA ALA A 731 -10.96 -13.38 31.49
C ALA A 731 -10.68 -13.95 30.09
N ALA A 732 -9.95 -13.22 29.23
CA ALA A 732 -9.53 -13.75 27.92
C ALA A 732 -8.63 -14.99 28.07
N ALA A 733 -7.75 -15.02 29.07
CA ALA A 733 -6.87 -16.16 29.33
C ALA A 733 -7.65 -17.42 29.76
N GLU A 734 -8.88 -17.29 30.27
CA GLU A 734 -9.71 -18.44 30.66
C GLU A 734 -10.21 -19.24 29.45
N PHE A 735 -10.39 -18.60 28.29
CA PHE A 735 -10.73 -19.29 27.04
C PHE A 735 -9.65 -20.28 26.59
N PHE A 736 -8.40 -20.08 27.01
CA PHE A 736 -7.28 -20.98 26.72
C PHE A 736 -7.08 -22.07 27.81
N LYS A 737 -7.80 -21.99 28.94
CA LYS A 737 -7.80 -23.05 29.97
C LYS A 737 -8.70 -24.23 29.58
N SER A 738 -9.87 -23.95 29.00
CA SER A 738 -10.89 -24.95 28.68
C SER A 738 -10.46 -25.90 27.56
N GLU A 739 -9.70 -25.42 26.58
CA GLU A 739 -9.15 -26.27 25.49
C GLU A 739 -8.08 -27.26 25.99
N ALA A 740 -7.32 -26.92 27.03
CA ALA A 740 -6.28 -27.79 27.57
C ALA A 740 -6.82 -28.92 28.48
N GLN A 741 -8.09 -28.87 28.89
CA GLN A 741 -8.77 -29.94 29.64
C GLN A 741 -9.64 -30.84 28.75
N ALA A 742 -9.96 -30.40 27.53
CA ALA A 742 -10.77 -31.14 26.55
C ALA A 742 -9.92 -31.90 25.51
N ALA A 743 -8.62 -31.65 25.44
CA ALA A 743 -7.61 -32.38 24.66
C ALA A 743 -6.78 -33.28 25.57
#